data_AF-C1N2U9-F1
#
_entry.id   AF-C1N2U9-F1
#
_cell.length_a   1.000
_cell.length_b   1.000
_cell.length_c   1.000
_cell.angle_alpha   90.00
_cell.angle_beta   90.00
_cell.angle_gamma   90.00
#
_symmetry.space_group_name_H-M   'P 1'
#
loop_
_entity.id
_entity.type
_entity.pdbx_description
1 polymer ?
#
loop_
_entity_poly.entity_id
_entity_poly.type
_entity_poly.pdbx_seq_one_letter_code
_entity_poly.pdbx_strand_id
1 'polypeptide(L)'
;MSIQSVFQGGDAARTAASQIAEQVKSSPAGMNPADVAALSDALKEGSKGTAAAREGACIAIDTIASVAKTTAEHQLMPFVADLVRCCADKHSKEVQSAAAAATLTLAKTSSAYGLDAVLPSLLTAMDPKEKWQTMVGALNMVSKFAECSPLSTSFALNDIIPIVTQMVNDSKQEVSVAARECLSKICQSIDNRDVEPFIPALVSATIDHEEVIECVQKLASTTFVQTVTAAPLALIAPLLLLGFRVRSTATKRMCAVIINNMSKLVEDPEDAAPFLPKLVPALEKAKEEISDPEARTVCGKAFEQLQSIEERLKTHKSCKAVRGVVEKEVKVSFGLSDDKLEYVATLVCSLVNCKVMDDDDWADELKPYGVSEEGAKKAFKALAALYFADAVEEEEDDDAEQLCDCKFTLAYGSKVLLHNTKLKLKRGHKYGLLGGNDSGKTTLMRAIANEQVDGFPPASELRTVFVEADIIGELSDLPCVDYILADPRIKKAGITEEVVTRMLMSVGFGEMQNKAKTLVTFLSGGWRMKLALARAMCLDADILLMDEPTNHLDVMNVKWVEEYLLSLKNVTCIIVSHDTGLLDRVCNNIIAIDTLKLKQFRGNLTQYVEKNPKAKSFFELKSSTGFVMRFPQPGFIEGVKSKGKPLMKMAGCTYTYPVNSEPTVKDVTVQVSLASRVACVGPNGVGKSTMIKLLTGEVIPQEGTVWKHPNARVAYVAQHAFHHIEQHLDKTPNEYIRWRFQHGDDKEALVKDSMTLTDEEAKKCKEPVTFELKDDKGNVTKVKWCIEKLTGGRKTVKKEYEYEVQFVNMSYDSNRYVSATKLAKWGFEKHMKIVDEKVAQRVGAFSTPLTTVNVEKHLEDVGLDKEFGTHTRMSALSGGQKVKVVIAAAMWNMPHIVILDEPTNYLDRDSLGALAGAIQTYEGGVVMITHNNEFCSALCPETWLMQKEDDGIARCNCKGDAEWMTKKAKEQVKGAIKMDEVTDALGNIVEVKEQKKSRDKMSNKEKKKADKLRKAKLARGEELSDDEGWSD
;
A
#
# COMPACT_ATOMS: atom_id res chain seq x y z
N MET A 1 31.52 44.35 42.58
CA MET A 1 32.88 44.52 42.01
C MET A 1 32.68 45.02 40.58
N SER A 2 33.47 45.96 40.04
CA SER A 2 33.23 46.51 38.68
C SER A 2 33.70 45.53 37.61
N ILE A 3 32.94 45.37 36.52
CA ILE A 3 33.29 44.46 35.41
C ILE A 3 34.62 44.81 34.74
N GLN A 4 35.06 46.06 34.87
CA GLN A 4 36.35 46.53 34.37
C GLN A 4 37.55 45.81 35.00
N SER A 5 37.38 45.21 36.18
CA SER A 5 38.42 44.38 36.83
C SER A 5 38.73 43.09 36.06
N VAL A 6 37.80 42.62 35.21
CA VAL A 6 37.96 41.41 34.39
C VAL A 6 38.83 41.66 33.15
N PHE A 7 38.97 42.93 32.72
CA PHE A 7 39.70 43.30 31.50
C PHE A 7 41.23 43.24 31.61
N GLN A 8 41.75 42.89 32.79
CA GLN A 8 43.19 42.74 33.02
C GLN A 8 43.76 41.37 32.58
N GLY A 9 42.90 40.41 32.22
CA GLY A 9 43.29 39.09 31.70
C GLY A 9 43.81 38.08 32.75
N GLY A 10 43.94 36.80 32.36
CA GLY A 10 44.51 35.73 33.21
C GLY A 10 43.57 35.11 34.26
N ASP A 11 44.10 34.30 35.19
CA ASP A 11 43.31 33.60 36.22
C ASP A 11 42.57 34.53 37.20
N ALA A 12 43.10 35.75 37.40
CA ALA A 12 42.45 36.79 38.18
C ALA A 12 41.12 37.24 37.54
N ALA A 13 41.04 37.27 36.21
CA ALA A 13 39.84 37.62 35.47
C ALA A 13 38.71 36.59 35.66
N ARG A 14 39.04 35.29 35.68
CA ARG A 14 38.05 34.22 35.94
C ARG A 14 37.48 34.27 37.35
N THR A 15 38.32 34.60 38.33
CA THR A 15 37.90 34.75 39.73
C THR A 15 36.97 35.96 39.89
N ALA A 16 37.33 37.10 39.29
CA ALA A 16 36.49 38.30 39.28
C ALA A 16 35.16 38.08 38.54
N ALA A 17 35.20 37.41 37.38
CA ALA A 17 34.00 37.04 36.61
C ALA A 17 33.05 36.15 37.41
N SER A 18 33.59 35.18 38.17
CA SER A 18 32.77 34.29 39.02
C SER A 18 32.03 35.05 40.13
N GLN A 19 32.72 35.99 40.79
CA GLN A 19 32.11 36.81 41.84
C GLN A 19 31.06 37.77 41.29
N ILE A 20 31.29 38.34 40.10
CA ILE A 20 30.29 39.17 39.40
C ILE A 20 29.09 38.31 39.00
N ALA A 21 29.31 37.11 38.50
CA ALA A 21 28.24 36.21 38.10
C ALA A 21 27.34 35.79 39.28
N GLU A 22 27.92 35.56 40.47
CA GLU A 22 27.15 35.34 41.71
C GLU A 22 26.34 36.59 42.12
N GLN A 23 26.92 37.78 41.98
CA GLN A 23 26.22 39.05 42.23
C GLN A 23 25.02 39.21 41.29
N VAL A 24 25.21 38.96 39.99
CA VAL A 24 24.15 39.01 38.98
C VAL A 24 23.05 37.99 39.28
N LYS A 25 23.42 36.75 39.66
CA LYS A 25 22.45 35.71 40.05
C LYS A 25 21.60 36.10 41.26
N SER A 26 22.17 36.83 42.22
CA SER A 26 21.46 37.29 43.42
C SER A 26 20.60 38.55 43.19
N SER A 27 20.72 39.19 42.02
CA SER A 27 20.07 40.46 41.69
C SER A 27 18.83 40.25 40.81
N PRO A 28 17.61 40.64 41.25
CA PRO A 28 16.41 40.61 40.41
C PRO A 28 16.48 41.54 39.18
N ALA A 29 17.38 42.52 39.21
CA ALA A 29 17.60 43.49 38.14
C ALA A 29 18.66 43.04 37.12
N GLY A 30 19.31 41.89 37.32
CA GLY A 30 20.39 41.40 36.46
C GLY A 30 21.68 42.22 36.61
N MET A 31 22.39 42.44 35.50
CA MET A 31 23.61 43.26 35.41
C MET A 31 23.29 44.76 35.50
N ASN A 32 24.22 45.53 36.05
CA ASN A 32 24.15 46.99 36.08
C ASN A 32 24.32 47.54 34.65
N PRO A 33 23.51 48.53 34.20
CA PRO A 33 23.66 49.16 32.88
C PRO A 33 25.07 49.65 32.54
N ALA A 34 25.84 50.10 33.53
CA ALA A 34 27.23 50.52 33.33
C ALA A 34 28.15 49.34 32.95
N ASP A 35 27.92 48.17 33.54
CA ASP A 35 28.67 46.94 33.23
C ASP A 35 28.29 46.40 31.84
N VAL A 36 27.00 46.49 31.47
CA VAL A 36 26.50 46.14 30.12
C VAL A 36 27.15 47.02 29.05
N ALA A 37 27.22 48.34 29.28
CA ALA A 37 27.90 49.27 28.37
C ALA A 37 29.40 48.97 28.25
N ALA A 38 30.08 48.70 29.38
CA ALA A 38 31.50 48.36 29.38
C ALA A 38 31.81 47.05 28.63
N LEU A 39 30.93 46.04 28.72
CA LEU A 39 31.05 44.81 27.92
C LEU A 39 30.86 45.07 26.42
N SER A 40 29.85 45.85 26.03
CA SER A 40 29.62 46.25 24.64
C SER A 40 30.86 46.93 24.05
N ASP A 41 31.40 47.92 24.75
CA ASP A 41 32.53 48.71 24.28
C ASP A 41 33.79 47.84 24.15
N ALA A 42 34.04 46.98 25.14
CA ALA A 42 35.16 46.05 25.11
C ALA A 42 35.08 45.09 23.90
N LEU A 43 33.92 44.51 23.61
CA LEU A 43 33.73 43.59 22.47
C LEU A 43 33.93 44.28 21.11
N LYS A 44 33.49 45.54 20.96
CA LYS A 44 33.57 46.29 19.71
C LYS A 44 34.95 46.89 19.44
N GLU A 45 35.77 47.11 20.47
CA GLU A 45 37.08 47.75 20.33
C GLU A 45 38.13 46.82 19.73
N GLY A 46 38.24 46.82 18.39
CA GLY A 46 39.11 45.93 17.61
C GLY A 46 40.59 46.30 17.52
N SER A 47 41.12 47.14 18.41
CA SER A 47 42.54 47.54 18.37
C SER A 47 43.48 46.43 18.89
N LYS A 48 44.75 46.48 18.49
CA LYS A 48 45.76 45.46 18.90
C LYS A 48 46.06 45.50 20.41
N GLY A 49 45.91 46.66 21.06
CA GLY A 49 46.19 46.85 22.49
C GLY A 49 45.08 46.38 23.43
N THR A 50 43.89 46.07 22.90
CA THR A 50 42.69 45.75 23.69
C THR A 50 42.29 44.27 23.65
N ALA A 51 43.20 43.40 23.21
CA ALA A 51 42.95 41.95 23.13
C ALA A 51 42.62 41.33 24.50
N ALA A 52 43.32 41.73 25.57
CA ALA A 52 43.04 41.27 26.93
C ALA A 52 41.66 41.71 27.44
N ALA A 53 41.21 42.91 27.04
CA ALA A 53 39.88 43.40 27.38
C ALA A 53 38.78 42.61 26.65
N ARG A 54 38.98 42.28 25.37
CA ARG A 54 38.06 41.42 24.60
C ARG A 54 38.00 40.00 25.16
N GLU A 55 39.14 39.42 25.49
CA GLU A 55 39.22 38.09 26.11
C GLU A 55 38.50 38.09 27.45
N GLY A 56 38.78 39.09 28.31
CA GLY A 56 38.11 39.26 29.59
C GLY A 56 36.59 39.44 29.45
N ALA A 57 36.12 40.20 28.45
CA ALA A 57 34.70 40.36 28.16
C ALA A 57 34.03 39.04 27.73
N CYS A 58 34.69 38.25 26.88
CA CYS A 58 34.18 36.92 26.48
C CYS A 58 34.10 35.97 27.68
N ILE A 59 35.14 35.94 28.54
CA ILE A 59 35.16 35.12 29.76
C ILE A 59 34.09 35.58 30.75
N ALA A 60 33.89 36.89 30.90
CA ALA A 60 32.82 37.44 31.73
C ALA A 60 31.45 36.94 31.26
N ILE A 61 31.17 37.06 29.96
CA ILE A 61 29.88 36.62 29.39
C ILE A 61 29.69 35.11 29.55
N ASP A 62 30.70 34.30 29.26
CA ASP A 62 30.68 32.84 29.46
C ASP A 62 30.36 32.45 30.92
N THR A 63 31.04 33.11 31.87
CA THR A 63 30.86 32.85 33.31
C THR A 63 29.49 33.30 33.80
N ILE A 64 29.02 34.48 33.36
CA ILE A 64 27.70 35.01 33.72
C ILE A 64 26.60 34.12 33.14
N ALA A 65 26.70 33.72 31.87
CA ALA A 65 25.75 32.79 31.25
C ALA A 65 25.66 31.47 32.03
N SER A 66 26.81 30.91 32.42
CA SER A 66 26.88 29.65 33.18
C SER A 66 26.23 29.71 34.57
N VAL A 67 26.45 30.81 35.30
CA VAL A 67 26.05 30.93 36.72
C VAL A 67 24.68 31.58 36.88
N ALA A 68 24.41 32.66 36.14
CA ALA A 68 23.17 33.42 36.23
C ALA A 68 22.08 32.89 35.27
N LYS A 69 22.42 32.09 34.25
CA LYS A 69 21.46 31.44 33.32
C LYS A 69 20.40 32.45 32.80
N THR A 70 19.12 32.09 32.88
CA THR A 70 17.97 32.87 32.38
C THR A 70 17.85 34.26 33.03
N THR A 71 18.33 34.45 34.26
CA THR A 71 18.26 35.74 34.98
C THR A 71 19.03 36.88 34.29
N ALA A 72 20.12 36.56 33.58
CA ALA A 72 20.94 37.55 32.86
C ALA A 72 20.72 37.54 31.34
N GLU A 73 19.87 36.63 30.85
CA GLU A 73 19.77 36.29 29.43
C GLU A 73 19.38 37.48 28.54
N HIS A 74 18.31 38.19 28.90
CA HIS A 74 17.84 39.38 28.18
C HIS A 74 18.93 40.45 27.93
N GLN A 75 19.92 40.57 28.84
CA GLN A 75 21.03 41.51 28.71
C GLN A 75 22.23 40.94 27.94
N LEU A 76 22.34 39.62 27.83
CA LEU A 76 23.44 38.95 27.12
C LEU A 76 23.12 38.74 25.63
N MET A 77 21.86 38.52 25.28
CA MET A 77 21.43 38.26 23.90
C MET A 77 21.84 39.34 22.88
N PRO A 78 21.81 40.65 23.21
CA PRO A 78 22.30 41.70 22.31
C PRO A 78 23.79 41.59 21.94
N PHE A 79 24.61 40.89 22.74
CA PHE A 79 26.05 40.74 22.49
C PHE A 79 26.39 39.63 21.49
N VAL A 80 25.43 38.79 21.10
CA VAL A 80 25.70 37.61 20.25
C VAL A 80 26.33 38.00 18.91
N ALA A 81 25.85 39.07 18.27
CA ALA A 81 26.42 39.55 17.00
C ALA A 81 27.92 39.91 17.14
N ASP A 82 28.30 40.54 18.25
CA ASP A 82 29.68 40.97 18.49
C ASP A 82 30.56 39.79 18.94
N LEU A 83 30.03 38.89 19.78
CA LEU A 83 30.71 37.66 20.20
C LEU A 83 31.06 36.75 19.01
N VAL A 84 30.12 36.53 18.10
CA VAL A 84 30.35 35.70 16.92
C VAL A 84 31.41 36.32 16.01
N ARG A 85 31.50 37.66 15.92
CA ARG A 85 32.59 38.36 15.22
C ARG A 85 33.93 38.22 15.94
N CYS A 86 33.95 38.15 17.27
CA CYS A 86 35.17 37.89 18.07
C CYS A 86 35.77 36.50 17.80
N CYS A 87 34.98 35.51 17.33
CA CYS A 87 35.52 34.24 16.83
C CYS A 87 36.52 34.44 15.67
N ALA A 88 36.46 35.58 14.99
CA ALA A 88 37.35 35.95 13.89
C ALA A 88 38.33 37.08 14.25
N ASP A 89 38.67 37.23 15.53
CA ASP A 89 39.65 38.19 16.03
C ASP A 89 41.01 38.02 15.30
N LYS A 90 41.60 39.11 14.83
CA LYS A 90 42.85 39.06 14.04
C LYS A 90 44.13 39.05 14.89
N HIS A 91 44.01 39.34 16.19
CA HIS A 91 45.13 39.72 17.05
C HIS A 91 45.42 38.71 18.17
N SER A 92 44.42 37.95 18.64
CA SER A 92 44.60 36.94 19.70
C SER A 92 43.79 35.67 19.42
N LYS A 93 44.42 34.50 19.63
CA LYS A 93 43.73 33.19 19.56
C LYS A 93 42.94 32.90 20.83
N GLU A 94 43.38 33.46 21.95
CA GLU A 94 42.75 33.37 23.26
C GLU A 94 41.36 34.02 23.20
N VAL A 95 41.23 35.19 22.55
CA VAL A 95 39.94 35.83 22.26
C VAL A 95 39.03 34.93 21.41
N GLN A 96 39.56 34.32 20.34
CA GLN A 96 38.77 33.42 19.48
C GLN A 96 38.23 32.23 20.27
N SER A 97 39.07 31.62 21.11
CA SER A 97 38.69 30.47 21.94
C SER A 97 37.68 30.87 23.03
N ALA A 98 37.86 32.03 23.66
CA ALA A 98 36.94 32.53 24.68
C ALA A 98 35.57 32.90 24.07
N ALA A 99 35.56 33.52 22.89
CA ALA A 99 34.33 33.85 22.17
C ALA A 99 33.55 32.59 21.76
N ALA A 100 34.25 31.57 21.22
CA ALA A 100 33.63 30.30 20.84
C ALA A 100 33.08 29.52 22.04
N ALA A 101 33.74 29.58 23.20
CA ALA A 101 33.20 29.01 24.43
C ALA A 101 31.94 29.76 24.88
N ALA A 102 31.98 31.09 24.92
CA ALA A 102 30.87 31.93 25.35
C ALA A 102 29.61 31.74 24.49
N THR A 103 29.74 31.65 23.16
CA THR A 103 28.60 31.41 22.26
C THR A 103 27.93 30.05 22.51
N LEU A 104 28.72 29.00 22.72
CA LEU A 104 28.22 27.66 23.03
C LEU A 104 27.57 27.58 24.41
N THR A 105 28.13 28.27 25.40
CA THR A 105 27.54 28.35 26.74
C THR A 105 26.22 29.09 26.70
N LEU A 106 26.16 30.25 26.02
CA LEU A 106 24.92 31.02 25.87
C LEU A 106 23.79 30.17 25.29
N ALA A 107 24.04 29.43 24.21
CA ALA A 107 23.04 28.54 23.59
C ALA A 107 22.62 27.37 24.50
N LYS A 108 23.45 26.95 25.46
CA LYS A 108 23.11 25.89 26.44
C LYS A 108 22.28 26.40 27.61
N THR A 109 22.50 27.65 28.00
CA THR A 109 21.93 28.23 29.22
C THR A 109 20.73 29.13 28.96
N SER A 110 20.49 29.46 27.70
CA SER A 110 19.32 30.22 27.24
C SER A 110 18.02 29.46 27.46
N SER A 111 16.92 30.21 27.49
CA SER A 111 15.56 29.71 27.38
C SER A 111 15.41 28.73 26.21
N ALA A 112 14.54 27.74 26.39
CA ALA A 112 14.14 26.81 25.33
C ALA A 112 13.51 27.54 24.11
N TYR A 113 13.02 28.77 24.31
CA TYR A 113 12.36 29.60 23.30
C TYR A 113 13.18 30.84 22.91
N GLY A 114 14.43 30.95 23.36
CA GLY A 114 15.28 32.13 23.17
C GLY A 114 15.93 32.27 21.77
N LEU A 115 15.83 31.26 20.90
CA LEU A 115 16.50 31.25 19.59
C LEU A 115 16.10 32.43 18.71
N ASP A 116 14.80 32.78 18.67
CA ASP A 116 14.28 33.86 17.81
C ASP A 116 14.91 35.23 18.12
N ALA A 117 15.36 35.44 19.37
CA ALA A 117 16.00 36.69 19.77
C ALA A 117 17.40 36.85 19.15
N VAL A 118 18.09 35.76 18.85
CA VAL A 118 19.47 35.77 18.31
C VAL A 118 19.54 35.35 16.85
N LEU A 119 18.52 34.67 16.34
CA LEU A 119 18.48 34.11 15.00
C LEU A 119 18.82 35.15 13.91
N PRO A 120 18.26 36.39 13.89
CA PRO A 120 18.63 37.39 12.88
C PRO A 120 20.11 37.74 12.87
N SER A 121 20.73 37.80 14.06
CA SER A 121 22.17 38.06 14.21
C SER A 121 23.01 36.89 13.70
N LEU A 122 22.57 35.66 13.97
CA LEU A 122 23.24 34.44 13.52
C LEU A 122 23.15 34.27 12.00
N LEU A 123 21.98 34.50 11.40
CA LEU A 123 21.81 34.43 9.94
C LEU A 123 22.66 35.50 9.23
N THR A 124 22.78 36.70 9.80
CA THR A 124 23.68 37.75 9.27
C THR A 124 25.15 37.33 9.38
N ALA A 125 25.54 36.68 10.47
CA ALA A 125 26.91 36.17 10.68
C ALA A 125 27.28 34.99 9.75
N MET A 126 26.28 34.36 9.11
CA MET A 126 26.45 33.29 8.11
C MET A 126 26.53 33.83 6.67
N ASP A 127 26.50 35.16 6.46
CA ASP A 127 26.67 35.76 5.11
C ASP A 127 28.06 35.40 4.55
N PRO A 128 28.19 34.95 3.28
CA PRO A 128 29.46 34.63 2.66
C PRO A 128 30.50 35.77 2.64
N LYS A 129 30.09 37.02 2.86
CA LYS A 129 30.98 38.19 2.98
C LYS A 129 31.67 38.28 4.35
N GLU A 130 31.16 37.60 5.36
CA GLU A 130 31.77 37.54 6.69
C GLU A 130 33.03 36.65 6.68
N LYS A 131 33.83 36.76 7.74
CA LYS A 131 35.01 35.90 7.88
C LYS A 131 34.59 34.46 8.17
N TRP A 132 35.34 33.50 7.64
CA TRP A 132 35.02 32.08 7.81
C TRP A 132 34.95 31.63 9.27
N GLN A 133 35.72 32.21 10.18
CA GLN A 133 35.62 31.89 11.61
C GLN A 133 34.32 32.41 12.25
N THR A 134 33.83 33.57 11.79
CA THR A 134 32.53 34.13 12.18
C THR A 134 31.42 33.17 11.74
N MET A 135 31.49 32.72 10.48
CA MET A 135 30.54 31.75 9.91
C MET A 135 30.52 30.42 10.69
N VAL A 136 31.70 29.85 10.99
CA VAL A 136 31.82 28.63 11.80
C VAL A 136 31.28 28.84 13.21
N GLY A 137 31.56 29.99 13.84
CA GLY A 137 31.02 30.34 15.15
C GLY A 137 29.48 30.38 15.17
N ALA A 138 28.87 30.97 14.15
CA ALA A 138 27.42 31.00 14.00
C ALA A 138 26.82 29.60 13.79
N LEU A 139 27.42 28.79 12.91
CA LEU A 139 26.96 27.41 12.63
C LEU A 139 27.02 26.52 13.88
N ASN A 140 28.09 26.64 14.67
CA ASN A 140 28.25 25.89 15.91
C ASN A 140 27.23 26.33 16.98
N MET A 141 26.89 27.62 17.05
CA MET A 141 25.88 28.12 17.97
C MET A 141 24.48 27.63 17.60
N VAL A 142 24.09 27.68 16.32
CA VAL A 142 22.80 27.13 15.84
C VAL A 142 22.73 25.62 16.07
N SER A 143 23.81 24.90 15.80
CA SER A 143 23.91 23.46 16.12
C SER A 143 23.64 23.17 17.58
N LYS A 144 24.14 24.04 18.47
CA LYS A 144 23.95 23.88 19.92
C LYS A 144 22.53 24.21 20.37
N PHE A 145 21.87 25.18 19.74
CA PHE A 145 20.44 25.43 19.93
C PHE A 145 19.58 24.24 19.48
N ALA A 146 19.92 23.60 18.36
CA ALA A 146 19.20 22.40 17.90
C ALA A 146 19.21 21.27 18.94
N GLU A 147 20.34 21.12 19.66
CA GLU A 147 20.49 20.10 20.71
C GLU A 147 19.77 20.48 22.03
N CYS A 148 19.74 21.76 22.41
CA CYS A 148 19.20 22.20 23.71
C CYS A 148 17.73 22.62 23.63
N SER A 149 17.32 23.14 22.48
CA SER A 149 16.03 23.79 22.22
C SER A 149 15.43 23.27 20.90
N PRO A 150 15.17 21.95 20.77
CA PRO A 150 14.76 21.34 19.51
C PRO A 150 13.43 21.91 18.99
N LEU A 151 12.46 22.15 19.87
CA LEU A 151 11.14 22.68 19.49
C LEU A 151 11.24 24.07 18.85
N SER A 152 11.90 25.03 19.48
CA SER A 152 12.08 26.36 18.89
C SER A 152 12.90 26.30 17.60
N THR A 153 13.90 25.42 17.54
CA THR A 153 14.72 25.21 16.34
C THR A 153 13.88 24.67 15.18
N SER A 154 12.95 23.75 15.42
CA SER A 154 12.12 23.16 14.37
C SER A 154 11.27 24.20 13.65
N PHE A 155 10.70 25.17 14.39
CA PHE A 155 9.91 26.25 13.81
C PHE A 155 10.75 27.27 13.01
N ALA A 156 12.04 27.40 13.34
CA ALA A 156 12.97 28.28 12.64
C ALA A 156 13.64 27.65 11.39
N LEU A 157 13.40 26.35 11.10
CA LEU A 157 14.09 25.65 10.01
C LEU A 157 13.86 26.25 8.63
N ASN A 158 12.71 26.89 8.40
CA ASN A 158 12.41 27.58 7.15
C ASN A 158 13.42 28.68 6.81
N ASP A 159 13.95 29.35 7.84
CA ASP A 159 14.92 30.43 7.69
C ASP A 159 16.37 29.89 7.72
N ILE A 160 16.62 28.85 8.53
CA ILE A 160 17.95 28.28 8.75
C ILE A 160 18.40 27.40 7.56
N ILE A 161 17.58 26.44 7.14
CA ILE A 161 17.96 25.42 6.14
C ILE A 161 18.45 26.04 4.82
N PRO A 162 17.78 27.05 4.23
CA PRO A 162 18.22 27.63 2.97
C PRO A 162 19.62 28.27 3.03
N ILE A 163 20.02 28.82 4.17
CA ILE A 163 21.34 29.43 4.37
C ILE A 163 22.39 28.33 4.60
N VAL A 164 22.14 27.42 5.54
CA VAL A 164 23.08 26.34 5.88
C VAL A 164 23.36 25.44 4.66
N THR A 165 22.34 25.14 3.84
CA THR A 165 22.49 24.32 2.63
C THR A 165 23.45 24.95 1.62
N GLN A 166 23.49 26.28 1.50
CA GLN A 166 24.44 26.97 0.59
C GLN A 166 25.89 26.82 1.06
N MET A 167 26.10 26.65 2.37
CA MET A 167 27.43 26.57 2.99
C MET A 167 28.00 25.14 3.04
N VAL A 168 27.17 24.12 2.82
CA VAL A 168 27.57 22.71 2.82
C VAL A 168 28.72 22.43 1.84
N ASN A 169 28.74 23.12 0.70
CA ASN A 169 29.76 23.00 -0.34
C ASN A 169 30.64 24.27 -0.46
N ASP A 170 30.87 24.97 0.65
CA ASP A 170 31.76 26.12 0.69
C ASP A 170 33.20 25.76 0.29
N SER A 171 33.87 26.70 -0.37
CA SER A 171 35.29 26.61 -0.73
C SER A 171 36.23 26.34 0.45
N LYS A 172 35.86 26.81 1.65
CA LYS A 172 36.62 26.62 2.89
C LYS A 172 36.15 25.34 3.59
N GLN A 173 37.04 24.37 3.70
CA GLN A 173 36.73 23.05 4.28
C GLN A 173 36.16 23.15 5.69
N GLU A 174 36.67 24.04 6.53
CA GLU A 174 36.21 24.23 7.91
C GLU A 174 34.75 24.70 7.97
N VAL A 175 34.33 25.56 7.03
CA VAL A 175 32.94 26.02 6.91
C VAL A 175 32.06 24.89 6.39
N SER A 176 32.50 24.18 5.36
CA SER A 176 31.78 23.04 4.77
C SER A 176 31.54 21.93 5.80
N VAL A 177 32.52 21.58 6.63
CA VAL A 177 32.38 20.59 7.70
C VAL A 177 31.40 21.06 8.77
N ALA A 178 31.54 22.30 9.26
CA ALA A 178 30.62 22.87 10.24
C ALA A 178 29.17 22.96 9.72
N ALA A 179 28.99 23.28 8.43
CA ALA A 179 27.67 23.37 7.81
C ALA A 179 27.01 22.00 7.66
N ARG A 180 27.76 20.95 7.32
CA ARG A 180 27.23 19.57 7.28
C ARG A 180 26.83 19.07 8.66
N GLU A 181 27.64 19.33 9.68
CA GLU A 181 27.31 18.97 11.06
C GLU A 181 26.06 19.73 11.54
N CYS A 182 26.00 21.04 11.27
CA CYS A 182 24.85 21.88 11.57
C CYS A 182 23.58 21.37 10.88
N LEU A 183 23.65 21.08 9.57
CA LEU A 183 22.51 20.55 8.81
C LEU A 183 21.97 19.25 9.41
N SER A 184 22.87 18.34 9.82
CA SER A 184 22.47 17.08 10.47
C SER A 184 21.74 17.34 11.80
N LYS A 185 22.29 18.20 12.66
CA LYS A 185 21.72 18.50 13.98
C LYS A 185 20.39 19.26 13.91
N ILE A 186 20.27 20.25 13.03
CA ILE A 186 19.00 20.97 12.86
C ILE A 186 17.91 20.06 12.28
N CYS A 187 18.25 19.11 11.39
CA CYS A 187 17.26 18.17 10.87
C CYS A 187 16.79 17.18 11.94
N GLN A 188 17.63 16.81 12.91
CA GLN A 188 17.22 15.99 14.06
C GLN A 188 16.20 16.67 14.98
N SER A 189 16.02 18.00 14.87
CA SER A 189 14.96 18.71 15.60
C SER A 189 13.56 18.53 15.00
N ILE A 190 13.43 17.90 13.82
CA ILE A 190 12.14 17.65 13.18
C ILE A 190 11.40 16.54 13.93
N ASP A 191 10.38 16.92 14.69
CA ASP A 191 9.46 15.99 15.34
C ASP A 191 8.37 15.52 14.36
N ASN A 192 8.73 14.61 13.45
CA ASN A 192 7.79 13.93 12.58
C ASN A 192 8.21 12.48 12.32
N ARG A 193 7.48 11.52 12.89
CA ARG A 193 7.75 10.08 12.83
C ARG A 193 7.73 9.51 11.42
N ASP A 194 7.02 10.14 10.47
CA ASP A 194 7.00 9.67 9.08
C ASP A 194 8.26 10.09 8.32
N VAL A 195 8.90 11.18 8.73
CA VAL A 195 10.08 11.75 8.07
C VAL A 195 11.37 11.36 8.76
N GLU A 196 11.34 11.12 10.07
CA GLU A 196 12.48 10.79 10.92
C GLU A 196 13.39 9.68 10.35
N PRO A 197 12.86 8.52 9.87
CA PRO A 197 13.69 7.46 9.30
C PRO A 197 14.44 7.88 8.03
N PHE A 198 13.95 8.91 7.34
CA PHE A 198 14.50 9.40 6.08
C PHE A 198 15.44 10.60 6.27
N ILE A 199 15.51 11.20 7.47
CA ILE A 199 16.40 12.36 7.73
C ILE A 199 17.84 12.11 7.25
N PRO A 200 18.50 10.97 7.53
CA PRO A 200 19.85 10.74 7.03
C PRO A 200 19.95 10.75 5.51
N ALA A 201 18.98 10.14 4.82
CA ALA A 201 18.91 10.10 3.36
C ALA A 201 18.56 11.46 2.75
N LEU A 202 17.72 12.25 3.43
CA LEU A 202 17.35 13.61 3.05
C LEU A 202 18.55 14.56 3.14
N VAL A 203 19.31 14.48 4.23
CA VAL A 203 20.53 15.25 4.42
C VAL A 203 21.57 14.85 3.37
N SER A 204 21.76 13.56 3.14
CA SER A 204 22.72 13.06 2.15
C SER A 204 22.36 13.51 0.73
N ALA A 205 21.09 13.41 0.33
CA ALA A 205 20.60 13.88 -0.98
C ALA A 205 20.65 15.41 -1.15
N THR A 206 20.73 16.16 -0.06
CA THR A 206 20.96 17.62 -0.08
C THR A 206 22.43 17.94 -0.36
N ILE A 207 23.35 17.07 0.07
CA ILE A 207 24.80 17.21 -0.15
C ILE A 207 25.20 16.67 -1.54
N ASP A 208 24.69 15.50 -1.91
CA ASP A 208 24.96 14.79 -3.17
C ASP A 208 23.70 14.65 -4.01
N HIS A 209 23.72 15.25 -5.21
CA HIS A 209 22.60 15.23 -6.13
C HIS A 209 22.35 13.86 -6.80
N GLU A 210 23.31 12.93 -6.78
CA GLU A 210 23.12 11.59 -7.34
C GLU A 210 22.14 10.75 -6.52
N GLU A 211 22.08 10.99 -5.21
CA GLU A 211 21.21 10.26 -4.27
C GLU A 211 19.75 10.72 -4.28
N VAL A 212 19.43 11.82 -4.98
CA VAL A 212 18.09 12.41 -5.04
C VAL A 212 17.06 11.41 -5.57
N ILE A 213 17.41 10.62 -6.59
CA ILE A 213 16.48 9.65 -7.21
C ILE A 213 16.08 8.57 -6.21
N GLU A 214 17.06 8.00 -5.51
CA GLU A 214 16.81 6.95 -4.52
C GLU A 214 16.03 7.48 -3.32
N CYS A 215 16.37 8.69 -2.85
CA CYS A 215 15.67 9.34 -1.75
C CYS A 215 14.21 9.65 -2.09
N VAL A 216 13.94 10.21 -3.29
CA VAL A 216 12.58 10.45 -3.79
C VAL A 216 11.79 9.15 -3.93
N GLN A 217 12.41 8.07 -4.42
CA GLN A 217 11.75 6.78 -4.55
C GLN A 217 11.35 6.20 -3.18
N LYS A 218 12.23 6.29 -2.18
CA LYS A 218 11.93 5.87 -0.81
C LYS A 218 10.76 6.68 -0.22
N LEU A 219 10.82 8.01 -0.33
CA LEU A 219 9.76 8.90 0.17
C LEU A 219 8.42 8.72 -0.54
N ALA A 220 8.42 8.45 -1.85
CA ALA A 220 7.17 8.21 -2.59
C ALA A 220 6.46 6.92 -2.17
N SER A 221 7.22 5.95 -1.64
CA SER A 221 6.68 4.71 -1.07
C SER A 221 6.26 4.84 0.39
N THR A 222 6.58 5.97 1.05
CA THR A 222 6.16 6.26 2.41
C THR A 222 4.74 6.78 2.42
N THR A 223 3.96 6.34 3.41
CA THR A 223 2.69 6.98 3.71
C THR A 223 2.87 7.90 4.90
N PHE A 224 2.76 9.19 4.60
CA PHE A 224 2.65 10.24 5.60
C PHE A 224 1.34 10.09 6.36
N VAL A 225 1.43 10.12 7.68
CA VAL A 225 0.35 9.99 8.64
C VAL A 225 0.25 11.31 9.40
N GLN A 226 1.31 11.75 10.06
CA GLN A 226 1.30 12.94 10.89
C GLN A 226 1.05 14.22 10.07
N THR A 227 0.44 15.20 10.75
CA THR A 227 0.24 16.54 10.19
C THR A 227 1.58 17.09 9.71
N VAL A 228 1.59 17.58 8.47
CA VAL A 228 2.79 18.13 7.86
C VAL A 228 2.89 19.61 8.26
N THR A 229 3.74 19.88 9.24
CA THR A 229 4.08 21.24 9.68
C THR A 229 5.15 21.86 8.76
N ALA A 230 5.48 23.12 9.00
CA ALA A 230 6.56 23.82 8.29
C ALA A 230 7.92 23.09 8.34
N ALA A 231 8.25 22.46 9.47
CA ALA A 231 9.58 21.87 9.71
C ALA A 231 9.94 20.71 8.74
N PRO A 232 9.10 19.67 8.57
CA PRO A 232 9.30 18.66 7.52
C PRO A 232 9.37 19.24 6.11
N LEU A 233 8.54 20.25 5.79
CA LEU A 233 8.51 20.87 4.47
C LEU A 233 9.81 21.64 4.17
N ALA A 234 10.45 22.22 5.18
CA ALA A 234 11.73 22.91 5.05
C ALA A 234 12.83 22.02 4.46
N LEU A 235 12.81 20.72 4.79
CA LEU A 235 13.77 19.74 4.29
C LEU A 235 13.30 19.08 2.98
N ILE A 236 12.01 18.75 2.87
CA ILE A 236 11.49 17.98 1.73
C ILE A 236 11.26 18.87 0.50
N ALA A 237 10.78 20.11 0.66
CA ALA A 237 10.48 20.97 -0.49
C ALA A 237 11.72 21.27 -1.37
N PRO A 238 12.91 21.59 -0.81
CA PRO A 238 14.13 21.71 -1.61
C PRO A 238 14.50 20.43 -2.38
N LEU A 239 14.38 19.25 -1.75
CA LEU A 239 14.60 17.96 -2.42
C LEU A 239 13.66 17.77 -3.60
N LEU A 240 12.37 18.05 -3.42
CA LEU A 240 11.37 17.89 -4.47
C LEU A 240 11.67 18.81 -5.66
N LEU A 241 12.11 20.05 -5.40
CA LEU A 241 12.56 20.98 -6.43
C LEU A 241 13.78 20.45 -7.19
N LEU A 242 14.73 19.79 -6.50
CA LEU A 242 15.83 19.09 -7.16
C LEU A 242 15.32 17.92 -8.01
N GLY A 243 14.38 17.12 -7.49
CA GLY A 243 13.75 16.03 -8.22
C GLY A 243 13.04 16.45 -9.50
N PHE A 244 12.39 17.62 -9.53
CA PHE A 244 11.79 18.17 -10.75
C PHE A 244 12.81 18.60 -11.81
N ARG A 245 14.07 18.86 -11.42
CA ARG A 245 15.17 19.17 -12.35
C ARG A 245 15.80 17.92 -12.97
N VAL A 246 15.58 16.74 -12.37
CA VAL A 246 16.07 15.45 -12.91
C VAL A 246 15.39 15.14 -14.24
N ARG A 247 16.12 14.51 -15.18
CA ARG A 247 15.59 14.17 -16.52
C ARG A 247 14.52 13.08 -16.50
N SER A 248 14.53 12.20 -15.49
CA SER A 248 13.61 11.06 -15.38
C SER A 248 12.17 11.51 -15.15
N THR A 249 11.27 11.17 -16.09
CA THR A 249 9.83 11.41 -15.95
C THR A 249 9.25 10.68 -14.73
N ALA A 250 9.74 9.47 -14.42
CA ALA A 250 9.30 8.71 -13.26
C ALA A 250 9.61 9.44 -11.95
N THR A 251 10.78 10.08 -11.84
CA THR A 251 11.16 10.87 -10.65
C THR A 251 10.28 12.10 -10.50
N LYS A 252 10.00 12.84 -11.60
CA LYS A 252 9.06 13.98 -11.57
C LYS A 252 7.66 13.57 -11.13
N ARG A 253 7.17 12.42 -11.62
CA ARG A 253 5.90 11.82 -11.20
C ARG A 253 5.91 11.52 -9.70
N MET A 254 6.95 10.87 -9.19
CA MET A 254 7.11 10.57 -7.76
C MET A 254 7.14 11.84 -6.90
N CYS A 255 7.84 12.89 -7.33
CA CYS A 255 7.80 14.19 -6.64
C CYS A 255 6.37 14.74 -6.55
N ALA A 256 5.59 14.67 -7.63
CA ALA A 256 4.19 15.09 -7.62
C ALA A 256 3.32 14.22 -6.70
N VAL A 257 3.57 12.91 -6.62
CA VAL A 257 2.89 12.01 -5.65
C VAL A 257 3.19 12.44 -4.21
N ILE A 258 4.46 12.69 -3.88
CA ILE A 258 4.86 13.14 -2.54
C ILE A 258 4.16 14.47 -2.20
N ILE A 259 4.18 15.44 -3.11
CA ILE A 259 3.51 16.74 -2.90
C ILE A 259 2.01 16.54 -2.68
N ASN A 260 1.35 15.76 -3.52
CA ASN A 260 -0.09 15.50 -3.40
C ASN A 260 -0.45 14.81 -2.08
N ASN A 261 0.40 13.90 -1.59
CA ASN A 261 0.15 13.20 -0.33
C ASN A 261 0.40 14.11 0.89
N MET A 262 1.53 14.83 0.90
CA MET A 262 1.87 15.73 2.01
C MET A 262 0.93 16.95 2.09
N SER A 263 0.56 17.55 0.96
CA SER A 263 -0.31 18.73 0.93
C SER A 263 -1.72 18.46 1.47
N LYS A 264 -2.20 17.22 1.44
CA LYS A 264 -3.47 16.83 2.08
C LYS A 264 -3.41 16.84 3.61
N LEU A 265 -2.21 16.71 4.16
CA LEU A 265 -1.91 16.67 5.60
C LEU A 265 -1.51 18.04 6.15
N VAL A 266 -1.57 19.09 5.31
CA VAL A 266 -1.34 20.48 5.74
C VAL A 266 -2.66 21.02 6.30
N GLU A 267 -2.75 21.03 7.63
CA GLU A 267 -3.89 21.60 8.35
C GLU A 267 -3.87 23.12 8.27
N ASP A 268 -2.74 23.73 8.62
CA ASP A 268 -2.53 25.17 8.59
C ASP A 268 -1.90 25.58 7.24
N PRO A 269 -2.59 26.35 6.38
CA PRO A 269 -2.05 26.77 5.10
C PRO A 269 -0.78 27.64 5.24
N GLU A 270 -0.53 28.27 6.40
CA GLU A 270 0.69 29.04 6.64
C GLU A 270 1.96 28.17 6.69
N ASP A 271 1.84 26.88 7.04
CA ASP A 271 2.97 25.95 7.07
C ASP A 271 3.54 25.71 5.66
N ALA A 272 2.68 25.68 4.64
CA ALA A 272 3.08 25.50 3.25
C ALA A 272 3.46 26.82 2.55
N ALA A 273 3.03 27.97 3.08
CA ALA A 273 3.16 29.28 2.44
C ALA A 273 4.58 29.63 1.95
N PRO A 274 5.68 29.34 2.70
CA PRO A 274 7.04 29.64 2.24
C PRO A 274 7.47 28.89 0.96
N PHE A 275 6.81 27.76 0.67
CA PHE A 275 7.21 26.83 -0.38
C PHE A 275 6.32 26.92 -1.63
N LEU A 276 5.07 27.39 -1.49
CA LEU A 276 4.12 27.54 -2.60
C LEU A 276 4.72 28.31 -3.80
N PRO A 277 5.41 29.46 -3.62
CA PRO A 277 5.95 30.23 -4.75
C PRO A 277 7.01 29.48 -5.58
N LYS A 278 7.60 28.41 -5.03
CA LYS A 278 8.61 27.58 -5.73
C LYS A 278 8.01 26.29 -6.27
N LEU A 279 7.14 25.63 -5.50
CA LEU A 279 6.56 24.33 -5.87
C LEU A 279 5.43 24.46 -6.90
N VAL A 280 4.58 25.48 -6.81
CA VAL A 280 3.45 25.68 -7.73
C VAL A 280 3.95 25.87 -9.18
N PRO A 281 4.92 26.76 -9.47
CA PRO A 281 5.44 26.90 -10.84
C PRO A 281 6.18 25.65 -11.33
N ALA A 282 6.85 24.91 -10.44
CA ALA A 282 7.53 23.67 -10.82
C ALA A 282 6.53 22.59 -11.27
N LEU A 283 5.40 22.46 -10.58
CA LEU A 283 4.31 21.55 -10.95
C LEU A 283 3.56 22.01 -12.20
N GLU A 284 3.31 23.30 -12.34
CA GLU A 284 2.70 23.88 -13.55
C GLU A 284 3.52 23.54 -14.79
N LYS A 285 4.83 23.81 -14.73
CA LYS A 285 5.78 23.45 -15.79
C LYS A 285 5.80 21.94 -16.06
N ALA A 286 5.81 21.12 -15.01
CA ALA A 286 5.81 19.66 -15.15
C ALA A 286 4.51 19.14 -15.80
N LYS A 287 3.35 19.73 -15.47
CA LYS A 287 2.04 19.41 -16.06
C LYS A 287 2.00 19.72 -17.56
N GLU A 288 2.73 20.72 -18.03
CA GLU A 288 2.76 21.13 -19.44
C GLU A 288 3.85 20.41 -20.26
N GLU A 289 5.06 20.26 -19.72
CA GLU A 289 6.23 19.78 -20.49
C GLU A 289 6.37 18.25 -20.54
N ILE A 290 5.83 17.51 -19.57
CA ILE A 290 6.02 16.06 -19.50
C ILE A 290 5.27 15.39 -20.67
N SER A 291 5.96 14.55 -21.45
CA SER A 291 5.35 13.84 -22.58
C SER A 291 4.34 12.78 -22.15
N ASP A 292 4.62 12.07 -21.04
CA ASP A 292 3.76 11.04 -20.49
C ASP A 292 2.43 11.63 -19.95
N PRO A 293 1.26 11.27 -20.53
CA PRO A 293 -0.04 11.79 -20.10
C PRO A 293 -0.40 11.43 -18.65
N GLU A 294 0.06 10.28 -18.16
CA GLU A 294 -0.18 9.87 -16.78
C GLU A 294 0.57 10.79 -15.81
N ALA A 295 1.89 10.92 -15.96
CA ALA A 295 2.69 11.80 -15.12
C ALA A 295 2.18 13.26 -15.16
N ARG A 296 1.69 13.74 -16.31
CA ARG A 296 1.02 15.06 -16.38
C ARG A 296 -0.24 15.13 -15.54
N THR A 297 -1.06 14.09 -15.54
CA THR A 297 -2.29 14.03 -14.73
C THR A 297 -1.97 14.02 -13.24
N VAL A 298 -0.94 13.28 -12.82
CA VAL A 298 -0.47 13.28 -11.42
C VAL A 298 0.05 14.67 -11.02
N CYS A 299 0.87 15.31 -11.86
CA CYS A 299 1.32 16.68 -11.63
C CYS A 299 0.15 17.66 -11.56
N GLY A 300 -0.87 17.48 -12.41
CA GLY A 300 -2.09 18.28 -12.41
C GLY A 300 -2.88 18.18 -11.11
N LYS A 301 -3.08 16.96 -10.58
CA LYS A 301 -3.73 16.75 -9.28
C LYS A 301 -2.96 17.40 -8.13
N ALA A 302 -1.64 17.25 -8.13
CA ALA A 302 -0.78 17.88 -7.11
C ALA A 302 -0.83 19.41 -7.20
N PHE A 303 -0.87 19.96 -8.42
CA PHE A 303 -1.01 21.39 -8.68
C PHE A 303 -2.34 21.95 -8.17
N GLU A 304 -3.46 21.28 -8.48
CA GLU A 304 -4.79 21.67 -7.98
C GLU A 304 -4.84 21.66 -6.44
N GLN A 305 -4.20 20.67 -5.81
CA GLN A 305 -4.14 20.59 -4.35
C GLN A 305 -3.34 21.76 -3.75
N LEU A 306 -2.20 22.14 -4.33
CA LEU A 306 -1.45 23.31 -3.87
C LEU A 306 -2.20 24.62 -4.12
N GLN A 307 -2.91 24.75 -5.25
CA GLN A 307 -3.78 25.90 -5.51
C GLN A 307 -4.90 26.03 -4.46
N SER A 308 -5.51 24.90 -4.06
CA SER A 308 -6.50 24.91 -2.99
C SER A 308 -5.93 25.42 -1.67
N ILE A 309 -4.68 25.08 -1.33
CA ILE A 309 -4.00 25.62 -0.14
C ILE A 309 -3.75 27.12 -0.31
N GLU A 310 -3.29 27.56 -1.48
CA GLU A 310 -3.07 28.98 -1.78
C GLU A 310 -4.38 29.80 -1.69
N GLU A 311 -5.51 29.24 -2.09
CA GLU A 311 -6.82 29.86 -1.93
C GLU A 311 -7.27 29.91 -0.46
N ARG A 312 -7.08 28.82 0.30
CA ARG A 312 -7.34 28.79 1.75
C ARG A 312 -6.51 29.85 2.47
N LEU A 313 -5.25 30.03 2.09
CA LEU A 313 -4.34 31.02 2.68
C LEU A 313 -4.89 32.47 2.57
N LYS A 314 -5.59 32.82 1.48
CA LYS A 314 -6.15 34.17 1.28
C LYS A 314 -7.23 34.54 2.31
N THR A 315 -7.92 33.55 2.87
CA THR A 315 -9.01 33.74 3.84
C THR A 315 -8.64 33.26 5.24
N HIS A 316 -7.45 32.72 5.42
CA HIS A 316 -7.00 32.14 6.68
C HIS A 316 -6.64 33.23 7.70
N LYS A 317 -7.05 33.03 8.95
CA LYS A 317 -6.67 33.89 10.07
C LYS A 317 -5.34 33.38 10.62
N SER A 318 -4.30 34.22 10.59
CA SER A 318 -2.96 33.84 11.00
C SER A 318 -2.92 33.30 12.44
N CYS A 319 -2.30 32.13 12.59
CA CYS A 319 -2.06 31.49 13.88
C CYS A 319 -0.67 31.83 14.45
N LYS A 320 0.17 32.56 13.70
CA LYS A 320 1.45 33.07 14.16
C LYS A 320 1.30 34.33 14.99
N ALA A 321 2.18 34.46 15.99
CA ALA A 321 2.25 35.65 16.81
C ALA A 321 2.55 36.89 15.96
N VAL A 322 1.63 37.86 16.01
CA VAL A 322 1.85 39.18 15.44
C VAL A 322 2.54 40.03 16.49
N ARG A 323 3.80 40.40 16.24
CA ARG A 323 4.66 41.12 17.18
C ARG A 323 3.96 42.31 17.86
N GLY A 324 3.33 43.19 17.10
CA GLY A 324 2.65 44.36 17.65
C GLY A 324 1.42 44.05 18.53
N VAL A 325 0.74 42.92 18.29
CA VAL A 325 -0.37 42.45 19.13
C VAL A 325 0.16 41.88 20.43
N VAL A 326 1.19 41.03 20.33
CA VAL A 326 1.86 40.43 21.49
C VAL A 326 2.48 41.52 22.38
N GLU A 327 3.22 42.48 21.82
CA GLU A 327 3.81 43.58 22.58
C GLU A 327 2.76 44.40 23.33
N LYS A 328 1.60 44.64 22.72
CA LYS A 328 0.50 45.36 23.38
C LYS A 328 -0.01 44.58 24.58
N GLU A 329 -0.20 43.27 24.44
CA GLU A 329 -0.74 42.44 25.50
C GLU A 329 0.28 42.15 26.60
N VAL A 330 1.55 42.05 26.23
CA VAL A 330 2.71 42.03 27.12
C VAL A 330 2.76 43.32 27.96
N LYS A 331 2.63 44.50 27.34
CA LYS A 331 2.58 45.79 28.04
C LYS A 331 1.40 45.92 29.02
N VAL A 332 0.24 45.35 28.67
CA VAL A 332 -0.97 45.40 29.49
C VAL A 332 -0.90 44.39 30.65
N SER A 333 -0.26 43.24 30.43
CA SER A 333 -0.26 42.12 31.37
C SER A 333 0.97 42.10 32.28
N PHE A 334 2.07 42.75 31.88
CA PHE A 334 3.34 42.73 32.61
C PHE A 334 3.81 44.14 32.98
N GLY A 335 4.05 44.39 34.27
CA GLY A 335 4.61 45.64 34.79
C GLY A 335 6.14 45.71 34.66
N LEU A 336 6.69 45.42 33.48
CA LEU A 336 8.14 45.33 33.23
C LEU A 336 8.76 46.66 32.78
N SER A 337 10.08 46.80 32.92
CA SER A 337 10.88 47.90 32.36
C SER A 337 11.09 47.73 30.84
N ASP A 338 11.28 48.84 30.12
CA ASP A 338 11.36 48.87 28.65
C ASP A 338 12.46 47.95 28.06
N ASP A 339 13.56 47.74 28.78
CA ASP A 339 14.70 46.90 28.38
C ASP A 339 14.40 45.39 28.45
N LYS A 340 13.56 44.96 29.41
CA LYS A 340 13.10 43.57 29.53
C LYS A 340 11.95 43.26 28.58
N LEU A 341 11.15 44.29 28.27
CA LEU A 341 9.91 44.14 27.51
C LEU A 341 10.14 43.63 26.09
N GLU A 342 11.18 44.11 25.41
CA GLU A 342 11.54 43.68 24.05
C GLU A 342 11.85 42.18 24.01
N TYR A 343 12.65 41.70 24.96
CA TYR A 343 13.04 40.29 25.00
C TYR A 343 11.88 39.38 25.43
N VAL A 344 11.12 39.77 26.46
CA VAL A 344 9.94 39.01 26.93
C VAL A 344 8.87 38.94 25.84
N ALA A 345 8.64 40.01 25.07
CA ALA A 345 7.75 39.97 23.94
C ALA A 345 8.23 38.96 22.87
N THR A 346 9.54 38.77 22.69
CA THR A 346 10.09 37.79 21.74
C THR A 346 9.84 36.39 22.23
N LEU A 347 10.11 36.12 23.50
CA LEU A 347 9.79 34.83 24.13
C LEU A 347 8.30 34.51 24.02
N VAL A 348 7.41 35.46 24.29
CA VAL A 348 5.96 35.25 24.14
C VAL A 348 5.57 34.99 22.69
N CYS A 349 6.18 35.69 21.72
CA CYS A 349 5.97 35.37 20.31
C CYS A 349 6.40 33.92 20.00
N SER A 350 7.56 33.50 20.51
CA SER A 350 8.07 32.14 20.32
C SER A 350 7.18 31.09 21.00
N LEU A 351 6.66 31.36 22.20
CA LEU A 351 5.70 30.47 22.90
C LEU A 351 4.40 30.28 22.10
N VAL A 352 3.84 31.36 21.55
CA VAL A 352 2.65 31.30 20.67
C VAL A 352 2.96 30.53 19.38
N ASN A 353 4.08 30.83 18.73
CA ASN A 353 4.49 30.16 17.49
C ASN A 353 4.77 28.67 17.70
N CYS A 354 5.35 28.30 18.85
CA CYS A 354 5.56 26.92 19.26
C CYS A 354 4.27 26.22 19.74
N LYS A 355 3.13 26.92 19.75
CA LYS A 355 1.81 26.43 20.15
C LYS A 355 1.80 25.82 21.56
N VAL A 356 2.47 26.46 22.52
CA VAL A 356 2.43 26.05 23.93
C VAL A 356 1.04 26.40 24.49
N MET A 357 0.24 25.37 24.79
CA MET A 357 -1.18 25.49 25.18
C MET A 357 -1.43 25.37 26.69
N ASP A 358 -0.39 25.22 27.49
CA ASP A 358 -0.47 25.11 28.95
C ASP A 358 -0.13 26.47 29.58
N ASP A 359 -0.95 26.95 30.52
CA ASP A 359 -0.76 28.26 31.16
C ASP A 359 0.25 28.23 32.32
N ASP A 360 0.50 27.05 32.91
CA ASP A 360 1.56 26.84 33.89
C ASP A 360 2.94 26.83 33.21
N ASP A 361 3.07 26.23 32.02
CA ASP A 361 4.31 26.27 31.22
C ASP A 361 4.72 27.72 30.88
N TRP A 362 3.74 28.57 30.52
CA TRP A 362 3.99 29.99 30.28
C TRP A 362 4.45 30.72 31.54
N ALA A 363 3.87 30.38 32.69
CA ALA A 363 4.24 31.01 33.96
C ALA A 363 5.65 30.62 34.39
N ASP A 364 6.01 29.33 34.29
CA ASP A 364 7.34 28.84 34.65
C ASP A 364 8.43 29.38 33.73
N GLU A 365 8.16 29.50 32.42
CA GLU A 365 9.11 30.04 31.46
C GLU A 365 9.33 31.55 31.65
N LEU A 366 8.29 32.31 31.98
CA LEU A 366 8.37 33.78 32.07
C LEU A 366 8.82 34.28 33.46
N LYS A 367 8.65 33.47 34.51
CA LYS A 367 9.01 33.80 35.90
C LYS A 367 10.45 34.30 36.09
N PRO A 368 11.50 33.73 35.47
CA PRO A 368 12.87 34.21 35.60
C PRO A 368 13.07 35.66 35.15
N TYR A 369 12.21 36.18 34.28
CA TYR A 369 12.30 37.54 33.74
C TYR A 369 11.54 38.58 34.58
N GLY A 370 10.96 38.17 35.71
CA GLY A 370 10.22 39.05 36.63
C GLY A 370 8.74 39.19 36.31
N VAL A 371 8.19 38.26 35.53
CA VAL A 371 6.74 38.15 35.26
C VAL A 371 6.06 37.40 36.40
N SER A 372 4.94 37.94 36.90
CA SER A 372 4.11 37.22 37.88
C SER A 372 3.29 36.11 37.21
N GLU A 373 3.00 35.05 37.96
CA GLU A 373 2.16 33.92 37.49
C GLU A 373 0.79 34.40 37.01
N GLU A 374 0.15 35.32 37.74
CA GLU A 374 -1.13 35.93 37.34
C GLU A 374 -1.00 36.71 36.02
N GLY A 375 0.11 37.42 35.81
CA GLY A 375 0.39 38.14 34.57
C GLY A 375 0.54 37.17 33.39
N ALA A 376 1.28 36.08 33.58
CA ALA A 376 1.53 35.07 32.56
C ALA A 376 0.22 34.38 32.14
N LYS A 377 -0.58 33.93 33.11
CA LYS A 377 -1.89 33.30 32.86
C LYS A 377 -2.88 34.25 32.20
N LYS A 378 -2.84 35.55 32.53
CA LYS A 378 -3.67 36.57 31.88
C LYS A 378 -3.27 36.77 30.42
N ALA A 379 -1.98 36.90 30.14
CA ALA A 379 -1.46 37.01 28.77
C ALA A 379 -1.78 35.76 27.94
N PHE A 380 -1.62 34.57 28.52
CA PHE A 380 -1.99 33.30 27.90
C PHE A 380 -3.47 33.30 27.51
N LYS A 381 -4.39 33.57 28.43
CA LYS A 381 -5.84 33.55 28.14
C LYS A 381 -6.24 34.52 27.02
N ALA A 382 -5.65 35.72 27.00
CA ALA A 382 -5.92 36.71 25.98
C ALA A 382 -5.42 36.26 24.59
N LEU A 383 -4.20 35.72 24.53
CA LEU A 383 -3.59 35.25 23.29
C LEU A 383 -4.21 33.91 22.81
N ALA A 384 -4.59 33.03 23.73
CA ALA A 384 -5.26 31.78 23.44
C ALA A 384 -6.61 31.98 22.76
N ALA A 385 -7.40 32.94 23.24
CA ALA A 385 -8.66 33.31 22.59
C ALA A 385 -8.45 33.85 21.16
N LEU A 386 -7.29 34.43 20.86
CA LEU A 386 -6.96 34.98 19.55
C LEU A 386 -6.41 33.92 18.60
N TYR A 387 -5.57 33.01 19.09
CA TYR A 387 -4.73 32.12 18.28
C TYR A 387 -5.05 30.61 18.43
N PHE A 388 -5.82 30.18 19.44
CA PHE A 388 -6.11 28.76 19.72
C PHE A 388 -7.61 28.39 19.68
N ALA A 389 -8.46 29.18 19.00
CA ALA A 389 -9.92 29.14 19.13
C ALA A 389 -10.67 27.89 18.59
N ASP A 390 -10.01 26.92 17.96
CA ASP A 390 -10.64 25.72 17.38
C ASP A 390 -10.29 24.44 18.17
N ALA A 391 -10.97 24.16 19.29
CA ALA A 391 -11.23 22.78 19.79
C ALA A 391 -11.90 22.75 21.18
N VAL A 392 -13.23 22.93 21.27
CA VAL A 392 -14.03 22.26 22.32
C VAL A 392 -15.39 21.93 21.72
N GLU A 393 -15.65 20.64 21.44
CA GLU A 393 -17.01 20.14 21.21
C GLU A 393 -17.52 19.58 22.55
N GLU A 394 -18.68 20.03 23.00
CA GLU A 394 -19.32 19.64 24.27
C GLU A 394 -19.75 18.15 24.25
N GLU A 395 -19.55 17.47 25.39
CA GLU A 395 -19.85 16.04 25.58
C GLU A 395 -21.30 15.82 26.07
N GLU A 396 -21.97 14.79 25.54
CA GLU A 396 -23.16 14.20 26.17
C GLU A 396 -22.73 12.93 26.94
N ASP A 397 -22.85 12.99 28.26
CA ASP A 397 -22.54 11.92 29.20
C ASP A 397 -23.49 10.71 29.06
N ASP A 398 -22.91 9.51 29.08
CA ASP A 398 -23.63 8.24 29.26
C ASP A 398 -22.74 7.41 30.20
N ASP A 399 -23.30 6.92 31.31
CA ASP A 399 -22.65 6.43 32.55
C ASP A 399 -21.69 5.21 32.41
N ALA A 400 -21.36 4.77 31.19
CA ALA A 400 -20.49 3.63 30.94
C ALA A 400 -18.99 4.03 30.96
N GLU A 401 -18.17 3.19 31.60
CA GLU A 401 -16.71 3.36 31.71
C GLU A 401 -16.06 3.55 30.33
N GLN A 402 -15.32 4.65 30.18
CA GLN A 402 -14.57 4.98 28.97
C GLN A 402 -13.25 4.19 28.96
N LEU A 403 -13.05 3.36 27.93
CA LEU A 403 -11.84 2.55 27.74
C LEU A 403 -10.74 3.32 27.03
N CYS A 404 -11.09 4.19 26.08
CA CYS A 404 -10.12 5.05 25.39
C CYS A 404 -10.79 6.33 24.87
N ASP A 405 -10.01 7.41 24.79
CA ASP A 405 -10.33 8.63 24.04
C ASP A 405 -9.03 9.13 23.40
N CYS A 406 -8.84 8.76 22.14
CA CYS A 406 -7.63 9.06 21.41
C CYS A 406 -7.94 9.87 20.15
N LYS A 407 -7.03 10.79 19.83
CA LYS A 407 -7.04 11.61 18.61
C LYS A 407 -5.80 11.25 17.81
N PHE A 408 -6.00 10.66 16.64
CA PHE A 408 -4.89 10.12 15.84
C PHE A 408 -5.14 10.24 14.34
N THR A 409 -4.08 10.04 13.59
CA THR A 409 -4.11 9.90 12.14
C THR A 409 -3.66 8.48 11.80
N LEU A 410 -4.24 7.86 10.77
CA LEU A 410 -3.90 6.50 10.36
C LEU A 410 -3.67 6.44 8.86
N ALA A 411 -2.60 5.77 8.47
CA ALA A 411 -2.24 5.64 7.09
C ALA A 411 -1.60 4.27 6.82
N TYR A 412 -1.64 3.83 5.56
CA TYR A 412 -1.10 2.53 5.13
C TYR A 412 -0.45 2.63 3.76
N GLY A 413 0.78 2.14 3.62
CA GLY A 413 1.50 2.08 2.34
C GLY A 413 1.90 3.47 1.84
N SER A 414 1.14 4.07 0.92
CA SER A 414 1.25 5.47 0.47
C SER A 414 -0.06 6.27 0.65
N LYS A 415 -1.08 5.69 1.30
CA LYS A 415 -2.44 6.23 1.37
C LYS A 415 -2.86 6.58 2.81
N VAL A 416 -3.24 7.84 3.01
CA VAL A 416 -3.93 8.31 4.24
C VAL A 416 -5.33 7.72 4.30
N LEU A 417 -5.65 7.06 5.42
CA LEU A 417 -6.92 6.34 5.61
C LEU A 417 -7.85 7.12 6.56
N LEU A 418 -7.29 7.63 7.65
CA LEU A 418 -7.98 8.48 8.63
C LEU A 418 -7.08 9.66 8.93
N HIS A 419 -7.63 10.85 9.10
CA HIS A 419 -6.91 12.10 9.37
C HIS A 419 -7.49 12.81 10.59
N ASN A 420 -6.66 12.96 11.62
CA ASN A 420 -6.94 13.68 12.84
C ASN A 420 -8.31 13.34 13.44
N THR A 421 -8.58 12.05 13.54
CA THR A 421 -9.88 11.51 13.95
C THR A 421 -9.89 11.21 15.44
N LYS A 422 -11.05 11.38 16.07
CA LYS A 422 -11.28 10.96 17.45
C LYS A 422 -11.89 9.57 17.49
N LEU A 423 -11.40 8.71 18.36
CA LEU A 423 -11.98 7.41 18.67
C LEU A 423 -12.21 7.31 20.17
N LYS A 424 -13.47 7.05 20.52
CA LYS A 424 -13.95 6.86 21.88
C LYS A 424 -14.57 5.49 22.00
N LEU A 425 -14.11 4.67 22.92
CA LEU A 425 -14.65 3.33 23.16
C LEU A 425 -15.11 3.22 24.61
N LYS A 426 -16.26 2.59 24.82
CA LYS A 426 -16.84 2.32 26.15
C LYS A 426 -16.90 0.82 26.43
N ARG A 427 -16.84 0.44 27.71
CA ARG A 427 -16.84 -0.97 28.15
C ARG A 427 -18.18 -1.65 27.85
N GLY A 428 -18.12 -2.89 27.34
CA GLY A 428 -19.31 -3.72 27.05
C GLY A 428 -20.08 -3.33 25.79
N HIS A 429 -19.67 -2.30 25.07
CA HIS A 429 -20.30 -1.86 23.83
C HIS A 429 -19.84 -2.69 22.62
N LYS A 430 -20.72 -2.84 21.62
CA LYS A 430 -20.46 -3.61 20.40
C LYS A 430 -20.58 -2.68 19.20
N TYR A 431 -19.43 -2.33 18.65
CA TYR A 431 -19.26 -1.37 17.58
C TYR A 431 -19.18 -2.08 16.22
N GLY A 432 -20.06 -1.71 15.29
CA GLY A 432 -19.93 -2.07 13.88
C GLY A 432 -19.10 -1.03 13.15
N LEU A 433 -17.94 -1.41 12.62
CA LEU A 433 -17.07 -0.50 11.87
C LEU A 433 -17.44 -0.54 10.37
N LEU A 434 -18.04 0.55 9.91
CA LEU A 434 -18.51 0.77 8.54
C LEU A 434 -17.58 1.72 7.78
N GLY A 435 -17.55 1.58 6.46
CA GLY A 435 -16.80 2.46 5.58
C GLY A 435 -16.68 1.86 4.19
N GLY A 436 -16.40 2.70 3.20
CA GLY A 436 -16.17 2.25 1.82
C GLY A 436 -14.97 1.30 1.69
N ASN A 437 -14.71 0.81 0.49
CA ASN A 437 -13.51 0.01 0.24
C ASN A 437 -12.26 0.87 0.35
N ASP A 438 -11.16 0.26 0.78
CA ASP A 438 -9.88 0.94 1.01
C ASP A 438 -9.99 2.17 1.93
N SER A 439 -11.01 2.21 2.79
CA SER A 439 -11.19 3.23 3.84
C SER A 439 -10.33 2.98 5.07
N GLY A 440 -9.70 1.80 5.15
CA GLY A 440 -8.75 1.48 6.22
C GLY A 440 -9.30 0.71 7.41
N LYS A 441 -10.46 0.05 7.29
CA LYS A 441 -11.11 -0.71 8.38
C LYS A 441 -10.17 -1.75 9.04
N THR A 442 -9.64 -2.69 8.26
CA THR A 442 -8.68 -3.69 8.73
C THR A 442 -7.39 -3.07 9.26
N THR A 443 -6.89 -2.04 8.56
CA THR A 443 -5.69 -1.32 9.00
C THR A 443 -5.91 -0.68 10.37
N LEU A 444 -7.07 -0.07 10.62
CA LEU A 444 -7.40 0.51 11.91
C LEU A 444 -7.40 -0.55 13.01
N MET A 445 -8.02 -1.70 12.76
CA MET A 445 -8.01 -2.80 13.74
C MET A 445 -6.60 -3.31 14.02
N ARG A 446 -5.77 -3.48 12.99
CA ARG A 446 -4.36 -3.88 13.17
C ARG A 446 -3.56 -2.84 13.94
N ALA A 447 -3.78 -1.56 13.66
CA ALA A 447 -3.11 -0.48 14.37
C ALA A 447 -3.49 -0.45 15.86
N ILE A 448 -4.77 -0.69 16.19
CA ILE A 448 -5.24 -0.80 17.59
C ILE A 448 -4.59 -2.03 18.26
N ALA A 449 -4.55 -3.17 17.58
CA ALA A 449 -4.00 -4.41 18.13
C ALA A 449 -2.48 -4.37 18.37
N ASN A 450 -1.76 -3.62 17.55
CA ASN A 450 -0.31 -3.49 17.60
C ASN A 450 0.16 -2.24 18.37
N GLU A 451 -0.73 -1.56 19.09
CA GLU A 451 -0.42 -0.33 19.86
C GLU A 451 0.19 0.79 18.99
N GLN A 452 -0.21 0.85 17.71
CA GLN A 452 0.27 1.86 16.74
C GLN A 452 -0.61 3.10 16.69
N VAL A 453 -1.78 3.06 17.35
CA VAL A 453 -2.69 4.20 17.44
C VAL A 453 -2.20 5.14 18.54
N ASP A 454 -1.91 6.38 18.15
CA ASP A 454 -1.43 7.39 19.09
C ASP A 454 -2.47 7.71 20.17
N GLY A 455 -2.03 7.80 21.43
CA GLY A 455 -2.91 7.99 22.59
C GLY A 455 -3.78 6.80 22.97
N PHE A 456 -3.65 5.63 22.33
CA PHE A 456 -4.37 4.42 22.73
C PHE A 456 -3.69 3.74 23.94
N PRO A 457 -4.43 3.29 24.97
CA PRO A 457 -3.83 2.67 26.15
C PRO A 457 -3.01 1.40 25.80
N PRO A 458 -1.83 1.19 26.44
CA PRO A 458 -1.00 0.01 26.20
C PRO A 458 -1.68 -1.27 26.71
N ALA A 459 -1.25 -2.44 26.20
CA ALA A 459 -1.84 -3.74 26.56
C ALA A 459 -1.69 -4.12 28.04
N SER A 460 -0.85 -3.41 28.81
CA SER A 460 -0.77 -3.56 30.27
C SER A 460 -2.00 -3.02 30.99
N GLU A 461 -2.68 -2.03 30.42
CA GLU A 461 -3.89 -1.43 30.98
C GLU A 461 -5.15 -1.97 30.28
N LEU A 462 -5.10 -2.10 28.94
CA LEU A 462 -6.25 -2.47 28.12
C LEU A 462 -5.88 -3.60 27.14
N ARG A 463 -6.33 -4.82 27.43
CA ARG A 463 -5.96 -5.98 26.61
C ARG A 463 -6.79 -6.03 25.33
N THR A 464 -6.17 -5.67 24.20
CA THR A 464 -6.78 -5.77 22.88
C THR A 464 -6.35 -7.06 22.19
N VAL A 465 -7.31 -7.79 21.61
CA VAL A 465 -7.03 -9.02 20.86
C VAL A 465 -7.65 -8.95 19.48
N PHE A 466 -6.80 -9.03 18.45
CA PHE A 466 -7.22 -9.19 17.07
C PHE A 466 -7.38 -10.66 16.70
N VAL A 467 -8.60 -11.03 16.32
CA VAL A 467 -8.96 -12.40 15.94
C VAL A 467 -8.65 -12.61 14.47
N GLU A 468 -7.43 -13.02 14.16
CA GLU A 468 -7.06 -13.48 12.82
C GLU A 468 -7.27 -14.99 12.71
N ALA A 469 -8.02 -15.41 11.68
CA ALA A 469 -8.27 -16.82 11.36
C ALA A 469 -7.17 -17.45 10.49
N ASP A 470 -6.21 -16.65 10.03
CA ASP A 470 -5.06 -17.11 9.26
C ASP A 470 -4.12 -17.92 10.13
N ILE A 471 -3.74 -19.10 9.64
CA ILE A 471 -2.77 -19.98 10.32
C ILE A 471 -1.37 -19.51 9.92
N ILE A 472 -0.50 -19.36 10.90
CA ILE A 472 0.93 -19.11 10.67
C ILE A 472 1.52 -20.36 10.00
N GLY A 473 1.96 -20.24 8.75
CA GLY A 473 2.40 -21.37 7.92
C GLY A 473 3.48 -22.23 8.59
N GLU A 474 4.44 -21.61 9.30
CA GLU A 474 5.52 -22.30 10.02
C GLU A 474 5.03 -23.16 11.21
N LEU A 475 3.85 -22.84 11.75
CA LEU A 475 3.26 -23.54 12.91
C LEU A 475 2.07 -24.43 12.50
N SER A 476 1.83 -24.57 11.20
CA SER A 476 0.65 -25.28 10.68
C SER A 476 0.67 -26.78 10.98
N ASP A 477 1.87 -27.35 11.14
CA ASP A 477 2.11 -28.76 11.50
C ASP A 477 2.05 -29.04 13.02
N LEU A 478 1.61 -28.08 13.84
CA LEU A 478 1.38 -28.32 15.27
C LEU A 478 -0.03 -28.83 15.54
N PRO A 479 -0.25 -29.63 16.59
CA PRO A 479 -1.57 -29.89 17.16
C PRO A 479 -2.25 -28.59 17.61
N CYS A 480 -3.59 -28.58 17.65
CA CYS A 480 -4.37 -27.38 18.01
C CYS A 480 -4.00 -26.79 19.39
N VAL A 481 -3.72 -27.65 20.36
CA VAL A 481 -3.33 -27.22 21.73
C VAL A 481 -1.94 -26.58 21.71
N ASP A 482 -0.97 -27.26 21.09
CA ASP A 482 0.41 -26.77 20.96
C ASP A 482 0.49 -25.48 20.13
N TYR A 483 -0.38 -25.32 19.13
CA TYR A 483 -0.50 -24.11 18.34
C TYR A 483 -0.91 -22.89 19.18
N ILE A 484 -1.89 -23.06 20.07
CA ILE A 484 -2.30 -21.98 21.00
C ILE A 484 -1.18 -21.71 22.00
N LEU A 485 -0.56 -22.75 22.56
CA LEU A 485 0.57 -22.61 23.48
C LEU A 485 1.81 -22.02 22.83
N ALA A 486 1.95 -22.09 21.50
CA ALA A 486 3.05 -21.48 20.77
C ALA A 486 2.97 -19.95 20.72
N ASP A 487 1.79 -19.34 20.91
CA ASP A 487 1.61 -17.88 20.90
C ASP A 487 2.46 -17.23 22.01
N PRO A 488 3.38 -16.31 21.68
CA PRO A 488 4.25 -15.64 22.66
C PRO A 488 3.48 -14.96 23.80
N ARG A 489 2.28 -14.44 23.53
CA ARG A 489 1.44 -13.77 24.54
C ARG A 489 0.89 -14.76 25.56
N ILE A 490 0.49 -15.94 25.09
CA ILE A 490 -0.04 -17.03 25.94
C ILE A 490 1.09 -17.63 26.79
N LYS A 491 2.29 -17.80 26.22
CA LYS A 491 3.48 -18.20 26.99
C LYS A 491 3.83 -17.19 28.07
N LYS A 492 3.82 -15.89 27.74
CA LYS A 492 4.12 -14.80 28.68
C LYS A 492 3.08 -14.70 29.81
N ALA A 493 1.82 -15.00 29.51
CA ALA A 493 0.73 -15.04 30.48
C ALA A 493 0.75 -16.30 31.38
N GLY A 494 1.62 -17.29 31.11
CA GLY A 494 1.75 -18.50 31.94
C GLY A 494 0.54 -19.44 31.88
N ILE A 495 -0.24 -19.40 30.80
CA ILE A 495 -1.47 -20.19 30.65
C ILE A 495 -1.11 -21.67 30.44
N THR A 496 -1.73 -22.56 31.21
CA THR A 496 -1.47 -24.00 31.16
C THR A 496 -2.25 -24.70 30.04
N GLU A 497 -1.75 -25.87 29.61
CA GLU A 497 -2.40 -26.74 28.63
C GLU A 497 -3.84 -27.10 29.01
N GLU A 498 -4.11 -27.25 30.30
CA GLU A 498 -5.43 -27.57 30.86
C GLU A 498 -6.46 -26.46 30.60
N VAL A 499 -6.03 -25.20 30.71
CA VAL A 499 -6.89 -24.04 30.42
C VAL A 499 -7.17 -23.96 28.93
N VAL A 500 -6.14 -24.11 28.09
CA VAL A 500 -6.28 -24.13 26.63
C VAL A 500 -7.24 -25.25 26.19
N THR A 501 -7.09 -26.44 26.76
CA THR A 501 -7.96 -27.58 26.47
C THR A 501 -9.41 -27.30 26.88
N ARG A 502 -9.62 -26.70 28.06
CA ARG A 502 -10.96 -26.30 28.52
C ARG A 502 -11.61 -25.26 27.59
N MET A 503 -10.85 -24.28 27.13
CA MET A 503 -11.34 -23.26 26.20
C MET A 503 -11.70 -23.89 24.84
N LEU A 504 -10.85 -24.77 24.31
CA LEU A 504 -11.15 -25.54 23.09
C LEU A 504 -12.43 -26.39 23.23
N MET A 505 -12.64 -27.02 24.39
CA MET A 505 -13.86 -27.78 24.68
C MET A 505 -15.09 -26.87 24.66
N SER A 506 -15.02 -25.67 25.24
CA SER A 506 -16.15 -24.72 25.28
C SER A 506 -16.57 -24.19 23.90
N VAL A 507 -15.65 -24.11 22.94
CA VAL A 507 -15.97 -23.69 21.56
C VAL A 507 -16.36 -24.86 20.65
N GLY A 508 -16.43 -26.09 21.19
CA GLY A 508 -16.96 -27.26 20.52
C GLY A 508 -15.94 -28.27 19.98
N PHE A 509 -14.65 -28.19 20.36
CA PHE A 509 -13.66 -29.23 19.98
C PHE A 509 -13.85 -30.56 20.75
N GLY A 510 -14.80 -30.63 21.68
CA GLY A 510 -15.05 -31.81 22.52
C GLY A 510 -16.04 -32.85 22.01
N GLU A 511 -16.99 -32.50 21.14
CA GLU A 511 -18.16 -33.37 20.84
C GLU A 511 -17.98 -34.31 19.63
N MET A 512 -16.91 -34.20 18.85
CA MET A 512 -16.61 -35.15 17.75
C MET A 512 -15.11 -35.42 17.63
N GLN A 513 -14.71 -36.66 17.94
CA GLN A 513 -13.44 -37.32 17.57
C GLN A 513 -12.15 -36.47 17.68
N ASN A 514 -11.49 -36.45 18.83
CA ASN A 514 -10.04 -36.17 18.99
C ASN A 514 -9.42 -34.98 18.19
N LYS A 515 -10.20 -33.96 17.81
CA LYS A 515 -9.73 -32.86 16.96
C LYS A 515 -8.75 -31.91 17.63
N ALA A 516 -8.76 -31.84 18.97
CA ALA A 516 -7.75 -31.09 19.73
C ALA A 516 -6.32 -31.61 19.49
N LYS A 517 -6.17 -32.89 19.10
CA LYS A 517 -4.89 -33.52 18.74
C LYS A 517 -4.63 -33.53 17.22
N THR A 518 -5.54 -33.01 16.41
CA THR A 518 -5.36 -32.89 14.97
C THR A 518 -4.47 -31.69 14.65
N LEU A 519 -3.65 -31.84 13.61
CA LEU A 519 -2.79 -30.78 13.10
C LEU A 519 -3.63 -29.62 12.58
N VAL A 520 -3.19 -28.39 12.84
CA VAL A 520 -3.92 -27.17 12.46
C VAL A 520 -4.11 -27.07 10.94
N THR A 521 -3.20 -27.65 10.14
CA THR A 521 -3.31 -27.80 8.68
C THR A 521 -4.66 -28.39 8.21
N PHE A 522 -5.18 -29.40 8.92
CA PHE A 522 -6.41 -30.11 8.52
C PHE A 522 -7.71 -29.45 9.00
N LEU A 523 -7.63 -28.36 9.77
CA LEU A 523 -8.82 -27.64 10.21
C LEU A 523 -9.47 -26.92 9.03
N SER A 524 -10.80 -27.04 8.92
CA SER A 524 -11.56 -26.20 8.00
C SER A 524 -11.60 -24.74 8.47
N GLY A 525 -11.94 -23.81 7.59
CA GLY A 525 -12.07 -22.38 7.93
C GLY A 525 -12.94 -22.12 9.16
N GLY A 526 -14.07 -22.84 9.28
CA GLY A 526 -14.93 -22.78 10.47
C GLY A 526 -14.26 -23.19 11.77
N TRP A 527 -13.45 -24.25 11.73
CA TRP A 527 -12.67 -24.69 12.89
C TRP A 527 -11.47 -23.79 13.16
N ARG A 528 -10.88 -23.16 12.13
CA ARG A 528 -9.82 -22.16 12.28
C ARG A 528 -10.32 -20.90 12.98
N MET A 529 -11.51 -20.42 12.62
CA MET A 529 -12.13 -19.29 13.32
C MET A 529 -12.45 -19.63 14.78
N LYS A 530 -13.00 -20.83 15.05
CA LYS A 530 -13.21 -21.31 16.42
C LYS A 530 -11.91 -21.45 17.20
N LEU A 531 -10.83 -21.91 16.56
CA LEU A 531 -9.49 -21.96 17.15
C LEU A 531 -8.97 -20.56 17.48
N ALA A 532 -9.13 -19.60 16.57
CA ALA A 532 -8.73 -18.20 16.76
C ALA A 532 -9.52 -17.54 17.90
N LEU A 533 -10.82 -17.81 18.00
CA LEU A 533 -11.66 -17.37 19.11
C LEU A 533 -11.25 -18.04 20.43
N ALA A 534 -10.97 -19.34 20.45
CA ALA A 534 -10.45 -20.00 21.65
C ALA A 534 -9.10 -19.43 22.11
N ARG A 535 -8.22 -19.08 21.16
CA ARG A 535 -6.96 -18.37 21.43
C ARG A 535 -7.24 -16.99 22.06
N ALA A 536 -8.22 -16.25 21.53
CA ALA A 536 -8.62 -14.96 22.07
C ALA A 536 -9.23 -15.07 23.49
N MET A 537 -10.04 -16.12 23.74
CA MET A 537 -10.60 -16.41 25.06
C MET A 537 -9.52 -16.70 26.11
N CYS A 538 -8.40 -17.33 25.71
CA CYS A 538 -7.29 -17.58 26.62
C CYS A 538 -6.63 -16.28 27.11
N LEU A 539 -6.65 -15.22 26.30
CA LEU A 539 -5.99 -13.95 26.61
C LEU A 539 -6.85 -12.99 27.47
N ASP A 540 -8.11 -13.35 27.75
CA ASP A 540 -9.04 -12.58 28.56
C ASP A 540 -9.11 -11.10 28.13
N ALA A 541 -9.50 -10.88 26.87
CA ALA A 541 -9.47 -9.58 26.23
C ALA A 541 -10.52 -8.61 26.79
N ASP A 542 -10.14 -7.34 26.98
CA ASP A 542 -11.05 -6.23 27.27
C ASP A 542 -11.73 -5.71 25.99
N ILE A 543 -10.98 -5.72 24.88
CA ILE A 543 -11.47 -5.37 23.54
C ILE A 543 -11.19 -6.52 22.55
N LEU A 544 -12.25 -7.00 21.92
CA LEU A 544 -12.19 -8.01 20.86
C LEU A 544 -12.35 -7.35 19.49
N LEU A 545 -11.33 -7.45 18.65
CA LEU A 545 -11.32 -6.93 17.28
C LEU A 545 -11.53 -8.10 16.31
N MET A 546 -12.56 -8.02 15.47
CA MET A 546 -12.88 -9.06 14.49
C MET A 546 -13.04 -8.47 13.10
N ASP A 547 -12.26 -8.99 12.16
CA ASP A 547 -12.37 -8.68 10.74
C ASP A 547 -13.05 -9.82 10.01
N GLU A 548 -14.22 -9.55 9.44
CA GLU A 548 -15.07 -10.51 8.72
C GLU A 548 -15.18 -11.88 9.42
N PRO A 549 -15.70 -11.92 10.67
CA PRO A 549 -15.74 -13.16 11.46
C PRO A 549 -16.61 -14.26 10.84
N THR A 550 -17.42 -13.92 9.83
CA THR A 550 -18.28 -14.84 9.08
C THR A 550 -17.58 -15.47 7.88
N ASN A 551 -16.38 -15.02 7.50
CA ASN A 551 -15.67 -15.58 6.36
C ASN A 551 -15.29 -17.04 6.60
N HIS A 552 -15.36 -17.85 5.54
CA HIS A 552 -15.12 -19.29 5.56
C HIS A 552 -16.00 -20.10 6.54
N LEU A 553 -17.05 -19.49 7.12
CA LEU A 553 -18.01 -20.16 7.99
C LEU A 553 -19.21 -20.66 7.19
N ASP A 554 -19.75 -21.81 7.62
CA ASP A 554 -21.08 -22.22 7.21
C ASP A 554 -22.15 -21.54 8.09
N VAL A 555 -23.41 -21.65 7.67
CA VAL A 555 -24.56 -21.02 8.34
C VAL A 555 -24.68 -21.45 9.81
N MET A 556 -24.31 -22.69 10.14
CA MET A 556 -24.35 -23.20 11.51
C MET A 556 -23.28 -22.55 12.40
N ASN A 557 -22.05 -22.40 11.89
CA ASN A 557 -20.96 -21.78 12.64
C ASN A 557 -21.13 -20.24 12.74
N VAL A 558 -21.72 -19.57 11.75
CA VAL A 558 -22.08 -18.14 11.84
C VAL A 558 -23.02 -17.90 13.03
N LYS A 559 -24.08 -18.72 13.16
CA LYS A 559 -25.03 -18.62 14.27
C LYS A 559 -24.36 -18.83 15.63
N TRP A 560 -23.42 -19.76 15.71
CA TRP A 560 -22.64 -19.98 16.94
C TRP A 560 -21.79 -18.75 17.31
N VAL A 561 -21.13 -18.10 16.33
CA VAL A 561 -20.36 -16.88 16.57
C VAL A 561 -21.27 -15.75 17.06
N GLU A 562 -22.46 -15.61 16.47
CA GLU A 562 -23.46 -14.62 16.90
C GLU A 562 -23.86 -14.82 18.37
N GLU A 563 -24.21 -16.04 18.76
CA GLU A 563 -24.58 -16.39 20.14
C GLU A 563 -23.43 -16.14 21.12
N TYR A 564 -22.20 -16.47 20.72
CA TYR A 564 -21.00 -16.19 21.51
C TYR A 564 -20.79 -14.70 21.73
N LEU A 565 -20.86 -13.88 20.68
CA LEU A 565 -20.69 -12.43 20.79
C LEU A 565 -21.78 -11.79 21.64
N LEU A 566 -23.02 -12.28 21.57
CA LEU A 566 -24.10 -11.83 22.43
C LEU A 566 -23.87 -12.17 23.90
N SER A 567 -23.22 -13.30 24.19
CA SER A 567 -22.90 -13.72 25.57
C SER A 567 -21.88 -12.81 26.27
N LEU A 568 -21.01 -12.14 25.51
CA LEU A 568 -20.02 -11.19 26.03
C LEU A 568 -20.68 -9.85 26.41
N LYS A 569 -20.90 -9.64 27.72
CA LYS A 569 -21.51 -8.40 28.26
C LYS A 569 -20.50 -7.36 28.73
N ASN A 570 -19.34 -7.80 29.22
CA ASN A 570 -18.32 -6.91 29.80
C ASN A 570 -17.14 -6.63 28.85
N VAL A 571 -17.12 -7.29 27.69
CA VAL A 571 -16.06 -7.16 26.67
C VAL A 571 -16.57 -6.27 25.55
N THR A 572 -15.78 -5.28 25.18
CA THR A 572 -16.09 -4.40 24.05
C THR A 572 -15.69 -5.07 22.75
N CYS A 573 -16.56 -5.04 21.73
CA CYS A 573 -16.27 -5.67 20.44
C CYS A 573 -16.23 -4.62 19.33
N ILE A 574 -15.22 -4.65 18.46
CA ILE A 574 -15.23 -3.93 17.18
C ILE A 574 -15.32 -4.97 16.07
N ILE A 575 -16.39 -4.90 15.30
CA ILE A 575 -16.74 -5.88 14.28
C ILE A 575 -16.77 -5.19 12.93
N VAL A 576 -15.93 -5.67 12.01
CA VAL A 576 -16.09 -5.40 10.58
C VAL A 576 -16.77 -6.61 9.98
N SER A 577 -17.93 -6.42 9.38
CA SER A 577 -18.61 -7.50 8.66
C SER A 577 -19.45 -6.95 7.52
N HIS A 578 -19.47 -7.69 6.41
CA HIS A 578 -20.41 -7.46 5.33
C HIS A 578 -21.79 -8.11 5.57
N ASP A 579 -21.94 -8.97 6.58
CA ASP A 579 -23.22 -9.57 6.96
C ASP A 579 -24.10 -8.56 7.72
N THR A 580 -25.10 -8.01 7.02
CA THR A 580 -26.08 -7.08 7.61
C THR A 580 -26.84 -7.69 8.77
N GLY A 581 -27.13 -9.00 8.69
CA GLY A 581 -27.84 -9.72 9.73
C GLY A 581 -27.01 -9.79 11.00
N LEU A 582 -25.72 -10.11 10.90
CA LEU A 582 -24.83 -10.13 12.06
C LEU A 582 -24.70 -8.74 12.69
N LEU A 583 -24.40 -7.71 11.89
CA LEU A 583 -24.22 -6.35 12.39
C LEU A 583 -25.49 -5.83 13.08
N ASP A 584 -26.66 -6.06 12.50
CA ASP A 584 -27.92 -5.57 13.05
C ASP A 584 -28.33 -6.30 14.34
N ARG A 585 -28.00 -7.59 14.47
CA ARG A 585 -28.33 -8.39 15.67
C ARG A 585 -27.32 -8.22 16.81
N VAL A 586 -26.04 -7.98 16.50
CA VAL A 586 -24.96 -7.93 17.51
C VAL A 586 -24.56 -6.51 17.89
N CYS A 587 -24.46 -5.58 16.93
CA CYS A 587 -23.90 -4.25 17.19
C CYS A 587 -24.95 -3.29 17.76
N ASN A 588 -24.55 -2.52 18.76
CA ASN A 588 -25.37 -1.48 19.40
C ASN A 588 -24.84 -0.06 19.14
N ASN A 589 -23.66 0.05 18.56
CA ASN A 589 -23.08 1.30 18.09
C ASN A 589 -22.46 1.08 16.71
N ILE A 590 -22.37 2.15 15.91
CA ILE A 590 -21.78 2.14 14.59
C ILE A 590 -20.66 3.18 14.54
N ILE A 591 -19.50 2.78 14.04
CA ILE A 591 -18.39 3.69 13.74
C ILE A 591 -18.29 3.74 12.22
N ALA A 592 -18.54 4.88 11.59
CA ALA A 592 -18.48 5.02 10.15
C ALA A 592 -17.26 5.87 9.73
N ILE A 593 -16.45 5.35 8.81
CA ILE A 593 -15.37 6.09 8.15
C ILE A 593 -15.99 6.91 7.01
N ASP A 594 -15.97 8.24 7.15
CA ASP A 594 -16.48 9.20 6.17
C ASP A 594 -15.50 10.36 6.01
N THR A 595 -15.07 10.66 4.79
CA THR A 595 -14.11 11.74 4.49
C THR A 595 -12.86 11.73 5.39
N LEU A 596 -12.20 10.57 5.51
CA LEU A 596 -11.01 10.35 6.35
C LEU A 596 -11.26 10.57 7.86
N LYS A 597 -12.51 10.65 8.34
CA LYS A 597 -12.83 10.79 9.77
C LYS A 597 -13.73 9.65 10.25
N LEU A 598 -13.62 9.32 11.53
CA LEU A 598 -14.53 8.41 12.23
C LEU A 598 -15.71 9.20 12.78
N LYS A 599 -16.92 8.81 12.37
CA LYS A 599 -18.18 9.31 12.92
C LYS A 599 -18.82 8.19 13.72
N GLN A 600 -19.05 8.42 15.00
CA GLN A 600 -19.70 7.44 15.87
C GLN A 600 -21.20 7.71 15.96
N PHE A 601 -21.98 6.64 16.00
CA PHE A 601 -23.43 6.66 16.08
C PHE A 601 -23.92 5.60 17.07
N ARG A 602 -24.87 5.97 17.94
CA ARG A 602 -25.51 5.06 18.89
C ARG A 602 -26.77 4.45 18.27
N GLY A 603 -26.82 3.13 18.16
CA GLY A 603 -27.91 2.37 17.54
C GLY A 603 -27.41 1.20 16.70
N ASN A 604 -28.35 0.34 16.28
CA ASN A 604 -28.05 -0.78 15.40
C ASN A 604 -27.93 -0.32 13.92
N LEU A 605 -27.59 -1.26 13.04
CA LEU A 605 -27.36 -0.96 11.63
C LEU A 605 -28.62 -0.37 10.96
N THR A 606 -29.80 -0.92 11.23
CA THR A 606 -31.07 -0.44 10.66
C THR A 606 -31.34 1.02 11.03
N GLN A 607 -31.18 1.38 12.30
CA GLN A 607 -31.35 2.76 12.78
C GLN A 607 -30.33 3.73 12.17
N TYR A 608 -29.09 3.28 11.97
CA TYR A 608 -28.06 4.09 11.31
C TYR A 608 -28.41 4.34 9.83
N VAL A 609 -28.87 3.31 9.12
CA VAL A 609 -29.24 3.37 7.70
C VAL A 609 -30.45 4.26 7.45
N GLU A 610 -31.40 4.35 8.39
CA GLU A 610 -32.52 5.30 8.32
C GLU A 610 -32.05 6.76 8.35
N LYS A 611 -31.07 7.08 9.23
CA LYS A 611 -30.51 8.43 9.37
C LYS A 611 -29.48 8.78 8.29
N ASN A 612 -28.76 7.79 7.77
CA ASN A 612 -27.78 7.95 6.70
C ASN A 612 -28.09 7.02 5.52
N PRO A 613 -28.98 7.42 4.59
CA PRO A 613 -29.41 6.59 3.46
C PRO A 613 -28.25 6.17 2.54
N LYS A 614 -27.16 6.94 2.51
CA LYS A 614 -25.94 6.60 1.75
C LYS A 614 -25.31 5.29 2.22
N ALA A 615 -25.52 4.88 3.47
CA ALA A 615 -24.98 3.64 4.01
C ALA A 615 -25.63 2.37 3.44
N LYS A 616 -26.80 2.46 2.79
CA LYS A 616 -27.45 1.31 2.12
C LYS A 616 -26.58 0.71 1.02
N SER A 617 -25.79 1.54 0.35
CA SER A 617 -24.92 1.09 -0.74
C SER A 617 -23.81 0.16 -0.26
N PHE A 618 -23.41 0.20 1.01
CA PHE A 618 -22.43 -0.74 1.58
C PHE A 618 -22.94 -2.18 1.64
N PHE A 619 -24.24 -2.40 1.46
CA PHE A 619 -24.89 -3.69 1.67
C PHE A 619 -25.69 -4.20 0.48
N GLU A 620 -25.80 -3.46 -0.62
CA GLU A 620 -26.37 -4.00 -1.86
C GLU A 620 -25.30 -4.79 -2.62
N LEU A 621 -25.69 -5.89 -3.28
CA LEU A 621 -24.83 -6.67 -4.19
C LEU A 621 -24.66 -5.98 -5.56
N LYS A 622 -24.54 -4.65 -5.53
CA LYS A 622 -24.31 -3.76 -6.66
C LYS A 622 -23.14 -2.85 -6.31
N SER A 623 -22.33 -2.53 -7.31
CA SER A 623 -21.21 -1.61 -7.12
C SER A 623 -21.70 -0.24 -6.63
N SER A 624 -21.33 0.09 -5.40
CA SER A 624 -21.57 1.36 -4.71
C SER A 624 -20.70 2.49 -5.23
N THR A 625 -19.53 2.16 -5.79
CA THR A 625 -18.55 3.12 -6.34
C THR A 625 -18.74 3.38 -7.83
N GLY A 626 -19.63 2.62 -8.50
CA GLY A 626 -19.80 2.64 -9.96
C GLY A 626 -18.73 1.85 -10.72
N PHE A 627 -17.78 1.22 -10.02
CA PHE A 627 -16.81 0.32 -10.61
C PHE A 627 -17.48 -0.94 -11.20
N VAL A 628 -17.17 -1.27 -12.45
CA VAL A 628 -17.69 -2.45 -13.15
C VAL A 628 -16.52 -3.30 -13.59
N MET A 629 -16.43 -4.53 -13.06
CA MET A 629 -15.46 -5.51 -13.50
C MET A 629 -15.84 -6.03 -14.89
N ARG A 630 -14.87 -6.08 -15.80
CA ARG A 630 -15.07 -6.53 -17.19
C ARG A 630 -14.23 -7.76 -17.46
N PHE A 631 -14.90 -8.85 -17.82
CA PHE A 631 -14.22 -10.06 -18.25
C PHE A 631 -14.03 -10.09 -19.76
N PRO A 632 -12.83 -10.45 -20.25
CA PRO A 632 -12.62 -10.63 -21.67
C PRO A 632 -13.45 -11.82 -22.16
N GLN A 633 -14.09 -11.66 -23.32
CA GLN A 633 -15.00 -12.67 -23.85
C GLN A 633 -14.25 -13.85 -24.44
N PRO A 634 -14.75 -15.10 -24.32
CA PRO A 634 -14.09 -16.27 -24.87
C PRO A 634 -14.01 -16.21 -26.40
N GLY A 635 -12.90 -16.74 -26.95
CA GLY A 635 -12.73 -16.91 -28.39
C GLY A 635 -13.61 -18.03 -28.97
N PHE A 636 -13.70 -18.09 -30.31
CA PHE A 636 -14.45 -19.15 -30.99
C PHE A 636 -13.71 -20.50 -30.96
N ILE A 637 -14.44 -21.58 -30.64
CA ILE A 637 -13.92 -22.95 -30.72
C ILE A 637 -14.45 -23.63 -31.98
N GLU A 638 -13.53 -24.06 -32.85
CA GLU A 638 -13.87 -24.84 -34.04
C GLU A 638 -14.64 -26.13 -33.66
N GLY A 639 -15.81 -26.34 -34.28
CA GLY A 639 -16.66 -27.51 -34.01
C GLY A 639 -17.64 -27.37 -32.85
N VAL A 640 -17.68 -26.23 -32.15
CA VAL A 640 -18.66 -25.92 -31.10
C VAL A 640 -19.63 -24.84 -31.60
N LYS A 641 -20.82 -25.25 -32.03
CA LYS A 641 -21.85 -24.34 -32.60
C LYS A 641 -22.90 -23.87 -31.59
N SER A 642 -23.07 -24.59 -30.49
CA SER A 642 -24.04 -24.31 -29.43
C SER A 642 -23.30 -24.24 -28.09
N LYS A 643 -23.75 -23.33 -27.23
CA LYS A 643 -23.16 -23.13 -25.89
C LYS A 643 -23.32 -24.33 -24.96
N GLY A 644 -24.31 -25.19 -25.19
CA GLY A 644 -24.58 -26.37 -24.36
C GLY A 644 -23.67 -27.57 -24.67
N LYS A 645 -22.81 -27.49 -25.70
CA LYS A 645 -21.88 -28.58 -26.00
C LYS A 645 -20.83 -28.67 -24.88
N PRO A 646 -20.64 -29.85 -24.26
CA PRO A 646 -19.67 -29.97 -23.17
C PRO A 646 -18.24 -29.72 -23.64
N LEU A 647 -17.52 -28.91 -22.88
CA LEU A 647 -16.09 -28.63 -23.05
C LEU A 647 -15.23 -29.39 -22.05
N MET A 648 -15.79 -29.74 -20.89
CA MET A 648 -15.15 -30.58 -19.88
C MET A 648 -16.14 -31.61 -19.35
N LYS A 649 -15.65 -32.82 -19.06
CA LYS A 649 -16.45 -33.92 -18.49
C LYS A 649 -15.61 -34.74 -17.52
N MET A 650 -16.21 -35.13 -16.41
CA MET A 650 -15.76 -36.20 -15.52
C MET A 650 -16.81 -37.31 -15.52
N ALA A 651 -16.36 -38.55 -15.62
CA ALA A 651 -17.24 -39.72 -15.55
C ALA A 651 -16.66 -40.76 -14.57
N GLY A 652 -17.42 -41.08 -13.53
CA GLY A 652 -17.12 -42.11 -12.53
C GLY A 652 -15.77 -41.92 -11.83
N CYS A 653 -15.39 -40.69 -11.50
CA CYS A 653 -14.07 -40.40 -10.97
C CYS A 653 -13.98 -40.66 -9.46
N THR A 654 -13.01 -41.47 -9.04
CA THR A 654 -12.67 -41.75 -7.63
C THR A 654 -11.24 -41.30 -7.34
N TYR A 655 -11.05 -40.61 -6.20
CA TYR A 655 -9.71 -40.19 -5.78
C TYR A 655 -9.44 -40.31 -4.28
N THR A 656 -8.26 -40.84 -3.96
CA THR A 656 -7.74 -41.00 -2.60
C THR A 656 -6.38 -40.32 -2.46
N TYR A 657 -6.18 -39.46 -1.46
CA TYR A 657 -4.87 -38.90 -1.16
C TYR A 657 -3.95 -39.96 -0.53
N PRO A 658 -2.61 -39.94 -0.75
CA PRO A 658 -1.69 -40.95 -0.21
C PRO A 658 -1.70 -41.11 1.31
N VAL A 659 -2.09 -40.06 2.04
CA VAL A 659 -2.18 -40.03 3.50
C VAL A 659 -3.49 -40.64 4.05
N ASN A 660 -4.48 -40.88 3.18
CA ASN A 660 -5.81 -41.34 3.57
C ASN A 660 -6.00 -42.83 3.25
N SER A 661 -6.68 -43.56 4.12
CA SER A 661 -7.09 -44.96 3.89
C SER A 661 -8.37 -45.09 3.06
N GLU A 662 -9.20 -44.05 3.04
CA GLU A 662 -10.51 -44.02 2.35
C GLU A 662 -10.55 -42.97 1.22
N PRO A 663 -11.34 -43.19 0.16
CA PRO A 663 -11.50 -42.22 -0.92
C PRO A 663 -12.05 -40.88 -0.42
N THR A 664 -11.38 -39.80 -0.81
CA THR A 664 -11.83 -38.42 -0.52
C THR A 664 -13.08 -38.09 -1.33
N VAL A 665 -13.15 -38.54 -2.58
CA VAL A 665 -14.31 -38.43 -3.47
C VAL A 665 -14.50 -39.74 -4.24
N LYS A 666 -15.75 -40.14 -4.48
CA LYS A 666 -16.07 -41.41 -5.16
C LYS A 666 -17.20 -41.22 -6.19
N ASP A 667 -17.04 -41.88 -7.33
CA ASP A 667 -18.04 -41.94 -8.41
C ASP A 667 -18.58 -40.57 -8.86
N VAL A 668 -17.70 -39.57 -8.97
CA VAL A 668 -18.09 -38.21 -9.35
C VAL A 668 -18.26 -38.10 -10.87
N THR A 669 -19.45 -37.67 -11.30
CA THR A 669 -19.78 -37.44 -12.72
C THR A 669 -20.34 -36.03 -12.90
N VAL A 670 -19.61 -35.18 -13.64
CA VAL A 670 -19.99 -33.77 -13.90
C VAL A 670 -19.64 -33.36 -15.33
N GLN A 671 -20.35 -32.35 -15.85
CA GLN A 671 -20.08 -31.79 -17.18
C GLN A 671 -20.15 -30.26 -17.16
N VAL A 672 -19.28 -29.61 -17.93
CA VAL A 672 -19.22 -28.15 -18.03
C VAL A 672 -19.22 -27.73 -19.50
N SER A 673 -20.01 -26.71 -19.82
CA SER A 673 -20.19 -26.13 -21.15
C SER A 673 -20.05 -24.60 -21.10
N LEU A 674 -20.12 -23.91 -22.25
CA LEU A 674 -20.11 -22.43 -22.28
C LEU A 674 -21.35 -21.81 -21.61
N ALA A 675 -22.47 -22.53 -21.57
CA ALA A 675 -23.69 -22.08 -20.91
C ALA A 675 -23.69 -22.32 -19.39
N SER A 676 -22.73 -23.08 -18.87
CA SER A 676 -22.73 -23.53 -17.48
C SER A 676 -22.58 -22.35 -16.51
N ARG A 677 -23.43 -22.35 -15.49
CA ARG A 677 -23.43 -21.42 -14.34
C ARG A 677 -23.69 -22.25 -13.10
N VAL A 678 -22.62 -22.77 -12.54
CA VAL A 678 -22.67 -23.84 -11.54
C VAL A 678 -22.14 -23.34 -10.20
N ALA A 679 -22.90 -23.57 -9.14
CA ALA A 679 -22.44 -23.41 -7.76
C ALA A 679 -22.18 -24.79 -7.12
N CYS A 680 -20.94 -25.05 -6.70
CA CYS A 680 -20.58 -26.21 -5.91
C CYS A 680 -20.74 -25.88 -4.41
N VAL A 681 -21.74 -26.52 -3.78
CA VAL A 681 -22.15 -26.26 -2.41
C VAL A 681 -22.02 -27.54 -1.59
N GLY A 682 -21.53 -27.41 -0.36
CA GLY A 682 -21.35 -28.54 0.55
C GLY A 682 -20.55 -28.12 1.78
N PRO A 683 -20.60 -28.88 2.88
CA PRO A 683 -19.86 -28.57 4.10
C PRO A 683 -18.35 -28.55 3.85
N ASN A 684 -17.62 -27.78 4.66
CA ASN A 684 -16.17 -27.69 4.52
C ASN A 684 -15.49 -29.05 4.74
N GLY A 685 -14.45 -29.35 3.95
CA GLY A 685 -13.70 -30.60 4.05
C GLY A 685 -14.38 -31.83 3.42
N VAL A 686 -15.52 -31.65 2.73
CA VAL A 686 -16.21 -32.74 2.00
C VAL A 686 -15.51 -33.15 0.70
N GLY A 687 -14.51 -32.41 0.22
CA GLY A 687 -13.81 -32.71 -1.04
C GLY A 687 -14.17 -31.83 -2.24
N LYS A 688 -14.82 -30.66 -2.03
CA LYS A 688 -15.14 -29.68 -3.10
C LYS A 688 -13.92 -29.30 -3.94
N SER A 689 -12.84 -28.84 -3.29
CA SER A 689 -11.62 -28.45 -3.99
C SER A 689 -10.92 -29.66 -4.62
N THR A 690 -10.95 -30.85 -3.99
CA THR A 690 -10.42 -32.08 -4.59
C THR A 690 -11.13 -32.44 -5.89
N MET A 691 -12.45 -32.32 -5.95
CA MET A 691 -13.23 -32.50 -7.18
C MET A 691 -12.81 -31.51 -8.27
N ILE A 692 -12.62 -30.23 -7.94
CA ILE A 692 -12.15 -29.23 -8.91
C ILE A 692 -10.73 -29.51 -9.39
N LYS A 693 -9.82 -29.93 -8.49
CA LYS A 693 -8.46 -30.33 -8.87
C LYS A 693 -8.42 -31.52 -9.82
N LEU A 694 -9.34 -32.48 -9.67
CA LEU A 694 -9.53 -33.56 -10.64
C LEU A 694 -10.03 -33.02 -11.98
N LEU A 695 -11.01 -32.11 -11.96
CA LEU A 695 -11.57 -31.51 -13.17
C LEU A 695 -10.54 -30.67 -13.95
N THR A 696 -9.69 -29.92 -13.26
CA THR A 696 -8.65 -29.05 -13.86
C THR A 696 -7.37 -29.80 -14.24
N GLY A 697 -7.25 -31.06 -13.82
CA GLY A 697 -6.10 -31.92 -14.10
C GLY A 697 -4.86 -31.61 -13.25
N GLU A 698 -5.04 -31.01 -12.06
CA GLU A 698 -3.98 -30.90 -11.06
C GLU A 698 -3.69 -32.23 -10.39
N VAL A 699 -4.71 -33.06 -10.19
CA VAL A 699 -4.58 -34.44 -9.70
C VAL A 699 -5.19 -35.40 -10.71
N ILE A 700 -4.63 -36.60 -10.78
CA ILE A 700 -5.08 -37.66 -11.69
C ILE A 700 -5.99 -38.62 -10.92
N PRO A 701 -7.21 -38.93 -11.42
CA PRO A 701 -8.09 -39.91 -10.77
C PRO A 701 -7.47 -41.32 -10.80
N GLN A 702 -7.66 -42.11 -9.74
CA GLN A 702 -7.30 -43.53 -9.73
C GLN A 702 -8.30 -44.37 -10.54
N GLU A 703 -9.58 -43.99 -10.52
CA GLU A 703 -10.65 -44.63 -11.30
C GLU A 703 -11.46 -43.56 -12.04
N GLY A 704 -12.01 -43.90 -13.20
CA GLY A 704 -12.81 -42.99 -14.02
C GLY A 704 -12.01 -42.22 -15.07
N THR A 705 -12.67 -41.28 -15.76
CA THR A 705 -12.04 -40.50 -16.83
C THR A 705 -12.38 -39.01 -16.75
N VAL A 706 -11.37 -38.18 -17.00
CA VAL A 706 -11.49 -36.72 -17.15
C VAL A 706 -11.20 -36.36 -18.61
N TRP A 707 -12.11 -35.65 -19.26
CA TRP A 707 -11.97 -35.21 -20.65
C TRP A 707 -12.11 -33.69 -20.74
N LYS A 708 -11.20 -33.06 -21.49
CA LYS A 708 -11.18 -31.63 -21.82
C LYS A 708 -11.10 -31.47 -23.34
N HIS A 709 -11.86 -30.54 -23.89
CA HIS A 709 -11.77 -30.21 -25.31
C HIS A 709 -10.39 -29.58 -25.63
N PRO A 710 -9.66 -30.03 -26.67
CA PRO A 710 -8.27 -29.59 -26.93
C PRO A 710 -8.09 -28.08 -27.12
N ASN A 711 -9.10 -27.39 -27.66
CA ASN A 711 -9.07 -25.93 -27.85
C ASN A 711 -9.72 -25.13 -26.71
N ALA A 712 -10.26 -25.80 -25.69
CA ALA A 712 -10.86 -25.10 -24.56
C ALA A 712 -9.76 -24.62 -23.60
N ARG A 713 -9.78 -23.33 -23.32
CA ARG A 713 -8.93 -22.69 -22.29
C ARG A 713 -9.71 -22.63 -20.98
N VAL A 714 -9.07 -23.03 -19.88
CA VAL A 714 -9.70 -23.11 -18.55
C VAL A 714 -8.87 -22.26 -17.61
N ALA A 715 -9.49 -21.26 -17.01
CA ALA A 715 -8.90 -20.46 -15.94
C ALA A 715 -9.35 -21.05 -14.60
N TYR A 716 -8.40 -21.21 -13.69
CA TYR A 716 -8.67 -21.66 -12.32
C TYR A 716 -8.08 -20.65 -11.35
N VAL A 717 -8.93 -20.10 -10.50
CA VAL A 717 -8.54 -19.23 -9.38
C VAL A 717 -8.71 -20.06 -8.11
N ALA A 718 -7.58 -20.55 -7.58
CA ALA A 718 -7.56 -21.41 -6.40
C ALA A 718 -7.81 -20.62 -5.11
N GLN A 719 -8.25 -21.32 -4.05
CA GLN A 719 -8.44 -20.72 -2.72
C GLN A 719 -7.13 -20.20 -2.11
N HIS A 720 -5.99 -20.86 -2.40
CA HIS A 720 -4.63 -20.42 -2.03
C HIS A 720 -3.92 -19.74 -3.22
N ALA A 721 -4.64 -18.84 -3.89
CA ALA A 721 -4.17 -18.07 -5.04
C ALA A 721 -2.82 -17.34 -4.82
N PHE A 722 -2.46 -17.05 -3.56
CA PHE A 722 -1.26 -16.27 -3.23
C PHE A 722 0.06 -17.03 -3.37
N HIS A 723 0.05 -18.37 -3.33
CA HIS A 723 1.29 -19.17 -3.34
C HIS A 723 2.16 -18.88 -4.59
N HIS A 724 1.54 -18.58 -5.73
CA HIS A 724 2.26 -18.19 -6.96
C HIS A 724 2.75 -16.73 -6.94
N ILE A 725 2.02 -15.82 -6.28
CA ILE A 725 2.40 -14.41 -6.16
C ILE A 725 3.52 -14.22 -5.13
N GLU A 726 3.52 -15.01 -4.05
CA GLU A 726 4.50 -14.92 -2.95
C GLU A 726 5.95 -15.12 -3.43
N GLN A 727 6.15 -15.86 -4.53
CA GLN A 727 7.46 -16.06 -5.15
C GLN A 727 7.92 -14.84 -5.99
N HIS A 728 7.08 -13.82 -6.14
CA HIS A 728 7.29 -12.68 -7.03
C HIS A 728 6.96 -11.33 -6.38
N LEU A 729 7.00 -11.23 -5.04
CA LEU A 729 6.67 -9.99 -4.32
C LEU A 729 7.53 -8.78 -4.73
N ASP A 730 8.68 -9.04 -5.35
CA ASP A 730 9.57 -8.04 -5.93
C ASP A 730 9.06 -7.43 -7.23
N LYS A 731 8.05 -7.96 -7.91
CA LYS A 731 7.56 -7.41 -9.20
C LYS A 731 6.31 -6.55 -8.99
N THR A 732 6.02 -5.67 -9.93
CA THR A 732 4.68 -5.05 -10.01
C THR A 732 3.68 -6.03 -10.64
N PRO A 733 2.36 -5.87 -10.41
CA PRO A 733 1.35 -6.70 -11.08
C PRO A 733 1.48 -6.72 -12.61
N ASN A 734 1.81 -5.57 -13.21
CA ASN A 734 2.04 -5.46 -14.64
C ASN A 734 3.22 -6.33 -15.10
N GLU A 735 4.35 -6.24 -14.39
CA GLU A 735 5.54 -7.07 -14.66
C GLU A 735 5.26 -8.56 -14.46
N TYR A 736 4.48 -8.93 -13.44
CA TYR A 736 4.12 -10.32 -13.17
C TYR A 736 3.27 -10.93 -14.30
N ILE A 737 2.24 -10.25 -14.79
CA ILE A 737 1.45 -10.72 -15.94
C ILE A 737 2.35 -10.84 -17.18
N ARG A 738 3.20 -9.84 -17.44
CA ARG A 738 4.17 -9.89 -18.55
C ARG A 738 5.15 -11.05 -18.42
N TRP A 739 5.63 -11.34 -17.21
CA TRP A 739 6.50 -12.47 -16.94
C TRP A 739 5.79 -13.81 -17.14
N ARG A 740 4.54 -13.94 -16.67
CA ARG A 740 3.73 -15.16 -16.76
C ARG A 740 3.49 -15.57 -18.22
N PHE A 741 3.31 -14.60 -19.12
CA PHE A 741 2.95 -14.81 -20.53
C PHE A 741 4.07 -14.45 -21.54
N GLN A 742 5.32 -14.22 -21.09
CA GLN A 742 6.43 -13.69 -21.90
C GLN A 742 6.74 -14.45 -23.20
N HIS A 743 6.37 -15.73 -23.29
CA HIS A 743 6.59 -16.59 -24.47
C HIS A 743 5.30 -16.99 -25.20
N GLY A 744 4.18 -16.34 -24.89
CA GLY A 744 2.85 -16.70 -25.40
C GLY A 744 2.27 -17.97 -24.78
N ASP A 745 3.02 -18.61 -23.87
CA ASP A 745 2.60 -19.77 -23.09
C ASP A 745 2.28 -19.31 -21.65
N ASP A 746 1.23 -19.86 -21.02
CA ASP A 746 0.99 -19.68 -19.58
C ASP A 746 1.93 -20.58 -18.77
N LYS A 747 2.95 -19.98 -18.14
CA LYS A 747 3.95 -20.71 -17.34
C LYS A 747 3.32 -21.53 -16.21
N GLU A 748 2.21 -21.07 -15.62
CA GLU A 748 1.55 -21.81 -14.52
C GLU A 748 0.79 -23.04 -15.02
N ALA A 749 0.24 -23.00 -16.24
CA ALA A 749 -0.48 -24.13 -16.81
C ALA A 749 0.44 -25.32 -17.13
N LEU A 750 1.73 -25.07 -17.37
CA LEU A 750 2.74 -26.09 -17.71
C LEU A 750 3.24 -26.89 -16.51
N VAL A 751 3.02 -26.43 -15.27
CA VAL A 751 3.54 -27.04 -14.03
C VAL A 751 2.61 -28.15 -13.49
N LYS A 752 1.43 -28.37 -14.10
CA LYS A 752 0.44 -29.36 -13.63
C LYS A 752 0.94 -30.81 -13.78
N ASP A 753 0.59 -31.68 -12.84
CA ASP A 753 0.94 -33.12 -12.85
C ASP A 753 0.48 -33.86 -14.12
N SER A 754 -0.65 -33.43 -14.70
CA SER A 754 -1.15 -33.96 -15.98
C SER A 754 -0.29 -33.60 -17.20
N MET A 755 0.60 -32.61 -17.06
CA MET A 755 1.49 -32.10 -18.11
C MET A 755 2.95 -32.55 -17.90
N THR A 756 3.35 -32.91 -16.67
CA THR A 756 4.70 -33.41 -16.36
C THR A 756 4.82 -34.91 -16.66
N LEU A 757 5.90 -35.32 -17.34
CA LEU A 757 6.17 -36.72 -17.65
C LEU A 757 6.73 -37.45 -16.43
N THR A 758 6.26 -38.68 -16.21
CA THR A 758 6.91 -39.61 -15.28
C THR A 758 8.13 -40.26 -15.94
N ASP A 759 9.07 -40.75 -15.13
CA ASP A 759 10.29 -41.39 -15.64
C ASP A 759 10.02 -42.63 -16.52
N GLU A 760 8.89 -43.32 -16.28
CA GLU A 760 8.46 -44.46 -17.08
C GLU A 760 7.88 -44.05 -18.45
N GLU A 761 7.09 -42.97 -18.49
CA GLU A 761 6.56 -42.40 -19.73
C GLU A 761 7.68 -41.78 -20.59
N ALA A 762 8.66 -41.14 -19.96
CA ALA A 762 9.82 -40.58 -20.63
C ALA A 762 10.69 -41.66 -21.32
N LYS A 763 10.73 -42.88 -20.76
CA LYS A 763 11.40 -44.03 -21.39
C LYS A 763 10.62 -44.56 -22.60
N LYS A 764 9.29 -44.71 -22.50
CA LYS A 764 8.43 -45.14 -23.61
C LYS A 764 8.51 -44.19 -24.81
N CYS A 765 8.57 -42.87 -24.58
CA CYS A 765 8.72 -41.87 -25.64
C CYS A 765 10.07 -41.95 -26.40
N LYS A 766 11.10 -42.61 -25.83
CA LYS A 766 12.42 -42.77 -26.47
C LYS A 766 12.53 -44.02 -27.34
N GLU A 767 11.52 -44.88 -27.33
CA GLU A 767 11.54 -46.11 -28.13
C GLU A 767 11.32 -45.83 -29.63
N PRO A 768 12.00 -46.56 -30.53
CA PRO A 768 11.84 -46.39 -31.96
C PRO A 768 10.45 -46.85 -32.43
N VAL A 769 9.70 -45.95 -33.04
CA VAL A 769 8.37 -46.21 -33.60
C VAL A 769 8.45 -46.57 -35.08
N THR A 770 7.51 -47.40 -35.57
CA THR A 770 7.52 -47.89 -36.96
C THR A 770 6.62 -47.05 -37.86
N PHE A 771 7.18 -46.54 -38.96
CA PHE A 771 6.47 -45.81 -40.01
C PHE A 771 6.38 -46.64 -41.28
N GLU A 772 5.25 -46.53 -41.97
CA GLU A 772 5.00 -47.13 -43.28
C GLU A 772 5.15 -46.06 -44.36
N LEU A 773 6.19 -46.18 -45.19
CA LEU A 773 6.44 -45.33 -46.34
C LEU A 773 5.84 -45.98 -47.58
N LYS A 774 5.07 -45.21 -48.36
CA LYS A 774 4.58 -45.64 -49.67
C LYS A 774 5.39 -44.96 -50.75
N ASP A 775 6.00 -45.75 -51.64
CA ASP A 775 6.62 -45.24 -52.86
C ASP A 775 5.56 -44.92 -53.94
N ASP A 776 5.94 -44.19 -54.99
CA ASP A 776 5.07 -43.77 -56.11
C ASP A 776 4.38 -44.93 -56.85
N LYS A 777 4.80 -46.19 -56.61
CA LYS A 777 4.20 -47.43 -57.14
C LYS A 777 3.33 -48.19 -56.14
N GLY A 778 3.10 -47.66 -54.93
CA GLY A 778 2.22 -48.24 -53.91
C GLY A 778 2.84 -49.31 -53.01
N ASN A 779 4.15 -49.60 -53.13
CA ASN A 779 4.87 -50.51 -52.24
C ASN A 779 5.11 -49.89 -50.86
N VAL A 780 4.90 -50.67 -49.79
CA VAL A 780 5.00 -50.21 -48.40
C VAL A 780 6.32 -50.66 -47.76
N THR A 781 7.19 -49.71 -47.40
CA THR A 781 8.46 -49.96 -46.70
C THR A 781 8.33 -49.56 -45.23
N LYS A 782 8.68 -50.46 -44.30
CA LYS A 782 8.62 -50.20 -42.85
C LYS A 782 9.96 -49.67 -42.34
N VAL A 783 9.97 -48.46 -41.77
CA VAL A 783 11.17 -47.82 -41.22
C VAL A 783 10.96 -47.52 -39.74
N LYS A 784 12.00 -47.70 -38.92
CA LYS A 784 11.98 -47.39 -37.49
C LYS A 784 12.68 -46.06 -37.23
N TRP A 785 11.98 -45.11 -36.62
CA TRP A 785 12.50 -43.79 -36.26
C TRP A 785 12.15 -43.44 -34.82
N CYS A 786 13.00 -42.65 -34.16
CA CYS A 786 12.71 -42.11 -32.84
C CYS A 786 12.21 -40.66 -32.99
N ILE A 787 11.14 -40.32 -32.26
CA ILE A 787 10.59 -38.97 -32.22
C ILE A 787 11.40 -38.16 -31.21
N GLU A 788 11.94 -37.02 -31.63
CA GLU A 788 12.68 -36.09 -30.76
C GLU A 788 11.72 -35.18 -29.99
N LYS A 789 10.79 -34.54 -30.71
CA LYS A 789 9.79 -33.63 -30.14
C LYS A 789 8.62 -33.41 -31.10
N LEU A 790 7.52 -32.89 -30.56
CA LEU A 790 6.43 -32.32 -31.35
C LEU A 790 6.71 -30.82 -31.54
N THR A 791 6.79 -30.34 -32.78
CA THR A 791 7.21 -28.97 -33.15
C THR A 791 6.13 -27.90 -32.92
N GLY A 792 4.90 -28.33 -32.62
CA GLY A 792 3.76 -27.45 -32.36
C GLY A 792 2.80 -27.28 -33.55
N GLY A 793 3.05 -27.95 -34.66
CA GLY A 793 2.12 -28.05 -35.79
C GLY A 793 1.00 -29.05 -35.49
N ARG A 794 -0.26 -28.62 -35.68
CA ARG A 794 -1.45 -29.48 -35.55
C ARG A 794 -2.42 -29.16 -36.69
N LYS A 795 -2.94 -30.20 -37.36
CA LYS A 795 -3.95 -30.06 -38.41
C LYS A 795 -5.10 -31.05 -38.19
N THR A 796 -6.29 -30.68 -38.67
CA THR A 796 -7.49 -31.53 -38.57
C THR A 796 -7.69 -32.29 -39.88
N VAL A 797 -7.70 -33.63 -39.83
CA VAL A 797 -7.94 -34.50 -40.99
C VAL A 797 -9.06 -35.48 -40.64
N LYS A 798 -10.16 -35.47 -41.41
CA LYS A 798 -11.30 -36.40 -41.24
C LYS A 798 -11.83 -36.53 -39.78
N LYS A 799 -11.88 -35.42 -39.03
CA LYS A 799 -12.31 -35.31 -37.61
C LYS A 799 -11.31 -35.85 -36.57
N GLU A 800 -10.08 -36.19 -36.96
CA GLU A 800 -8.97 -36.51 -36.06
C GLU A 800 -7.87 -35.43 -36.16
N TYR A 801 -7.14 -35.19 -35.08
CA TYR A 801 -5.97 -34.31 -35.10
C TYR A 801 -4.72 -35.08 -35.50
N GLU A 802 -3.93 -34.51 -36.40
CA GLU A 802 -2.58 -34.96 -36.69
C GLU A 802 -1.58 -33.93 -36.16
N TYR A 803 -0.53 -34.41 -35.50
CA TYR A 803 0.53 -33.59 -34.91
C TYR A 803 1.81 -33.74 -35.72
N GLU A 804 2.52 -32.63 -35.90
CA GLU A 804 3.82 -32.61 -36.54
C GLU A 804 4.90 -33.14 -35.58
N VAL A 805 5.59 -34.19 -36.02
CA VAL A 805 6.69 -34.81 -35.28
C VAL A 805 8.02 -34.53 -35.97
N GLN A 806 9.02 -34.20 -35.16
CA GLN A 806 10.42 -34.11 -35.57
C GLN A 806 11.16 -35.37 -35.11
N PHE A 807 12.00 -35.91 -35.98
CA PHE A 807 12.78 -37.12 -35.72
C PHE A 807 14.21 -36.80 -35.29
N VAL A 808 14.76 -37.64 -34.43
CA VAL A 808 16.14 -37.51 -33.93
C VAL A 808 17.12 -37.56 -35.11
N ASN A 809 18.03 -36.58 -35.20
CA ASN A 809 19.07 -36.46 -36.23
C ASN A 809 18.54 -36.29 -37.68
N MET A 810 17.30 -35.84 -37.88
CA MET A 810 16.76 -35.52 -39.21
C MET A 810 16.48 -34.01 -39.34
N SER A 811 16.56 -33.48 -40.58
CA SER A 811 16.24 -32.07 -40.87
C SER A 811 14.73 -31.80 -40.76
N TYR A 812 14.36 -30.52 -40.60
CA TYR A 812 12.96 -30.08 -40.54
C TYR A 812 12.13 -30.49 -41.77
N ASP A 813 12.75 -30.65 -42.94
CA ASP A 813 12.07 -31.12 -44.16
C ASP A 813 11.57 -32.58 -44.05
N SER A 814 12.10 -33.34 -43.09
CA SER A 814 11.69 -34.72 -42.82
C SER A 814 10.54 -34.82 -41.82
N ASN A 815 10.02 -33.70 -41.32
CA ASN A 815 8.89 -33.68 -40.39
C ASN A 815 7.66 -34.32 -41.02
N ARG A 816 6.91 -35.06 -40.20
CA ARG A 816 5.69 -35.74 -40.65
C ARG A 816 4.54 -35.48 -39.72
N TYR A 817 3.33 -35.54 -40.27
CA TYR A 817 2.10 -35.47 -39.49
C TYR A 817 1.66 -36.88 -39.11
N VAL A 818 1.38 -37.08 -37.82
CA VAL A 818 0.97 -38.37 -37.26
C VAL A 818 -0.35 -38.20 -36.50
N SER A 819 -1.28 -39.11 -36.75
CA SER A 819 -2.59 -39.16 -36.09
C SER A 819 -2.49 -39.30 -34.57
N ALA A 820 -3.35 -38.59 -33.83
CA ALA A 820 -3.45 -38.65 -32.37
C ALA A 820 -3.53 -40.08 -31.83
N THR A 821 -4.31 -40.96 -32.48
CA THR A 821 -4.49 -42.36 -32.03
C THR A 821 -3.19 -43.16 -32.06
N LYS A 822 -2.28 -42.87 -33.00
CA LYS A 822 -0.96 -43.53 -33.08
C LYS A 822 -0.01 -42.99 -32.02
N LEU A 823 0.01 -41.67 -31.83
CA LEU A 823 0.85 -41.02 -30.83
C LEU A 823 0.45 -41.41 -29.39
N ALA A 824 -0.84 -41.56 -29.12
CA ALA A 824 -1.34 -42.06 -27.84
C ALA A 824 -0.83 -43.48 -27.54
N LYS A 825 -0.90 -44.39 -28.53
CA LYS A 825 -0.34 -45.75 -28.41
C LYS A 825 1.16 -45.79 -28.16
N TRP A 826 1.89 -44.76 -28.60
CA TRP A 826 3.34 -44.63 -28.41
C TRP A 826 3.71 -43.83 -27.15
N GLY A 827 2.73 -43.44 -26.32
CA GLY A 827 2.97 -42.76 -25.04
C GLY A 827 3.09 -41.23 -25.12
N PHE A 828 2.81 -40.61 -26.26
CA PHE A 828 2.96 -39.15 -26.46
C PHE A 828 1.72 -38.33 -26.02
N GLU A 829 0.84 -38.88 -25.18
CA GLU A 829 -0.41 -38.21 -24.75
C GLU A 829 -0.18 -36.86 -24.07
N LYS A 830 0.79 -36.77 -23.16
CA LYS A 830 1.14 -35.51 -22.46
C LYS A 830 1.76 -34.48 -23.42
N HIS A 831 2.59 -34.92 -24.36
CA HIS A 831 3.17 -34.05 -25.38
C HIS A 831 2.10 -33.46 -26.32
N MET A 832 1.09 -34.26 -26.69
CA MET A 832 -0.05 -33.77 -27.46
C MET A 832 -0.84 -32.71 -26.69
N LYS A 833 -1.09 -32.91 -25.39
CA LYS A 833 -1.76 -31.92 -24.53
C LYS A 833 -0.99 -30.60 -24.46
N ILE A 834 0.35 -30.65 -24.36
CA ILE A 834 1.20 -29.45 -24.39
C ILE A 834 1.04 -28.71 -25.72
N VAL A 835 1.09 -29.42 -26.86
CA VAL A 835 0.88 -28.81 -28.18
C VAL A 835 -0.52 -28.21 -28.31
N ASP A 836 -1.55 -28.92 -27.84
CA ASP A 836 -2.93 -28.45 -27.87
C ASP A 836 -3.11 -27.16 -27.05
N GLU A 837 -2.52 -27.10 -25.86
CA GLU A 837 -2.54 -25.92 -25.00
C GLU A 837 -1.82 -24.73 -25.67
N LYS A 838 -0.63 -24.95 -26.27
CA LYS A 838 0.09 -23.91 -27.03
C LYS A 838 -0.71 -23.39 -28.22
N VAL A 839 -1.37 -24.26 -28.97
CA VAL A 839 -2.22 -23.86 -30.10
C VAL A 839 -3.44 -23.08 -29.61
N ALA A 840 -4.07 -23.52 -28.51
CA ALA A 840 -5.22 -22.84 -27.92
C ALA A 840 -4.85 -21.44 -27.37
N GLN A 841 -3.64 -21.29 -26.81
CA GLN A 841 -3.13 -20.04 -26.26
C GLN A 841 -2.68 -19.05 -27.35
N ARG A 842 -2.03 -19.50 -28.43
CA ARG A 842 -1.67 -18.63 -29.56
C ARG A 842 -2.88 -17.90 -30.14
N VAL A 843 -4.03 -18.57 -30.26
CA VAL A 843 -5.26 -17.95 -30.78
C VAL A 843 -5.73 -16.78 -29.89
N GLY A 844 -5.50 -16.85 -28.57
CA GLY A 844 -5.81 -15.75 -27.64
C GLY A 844 -4.72 -14.67 -27.61
N ALA A 845 -3.46 -15.02 -27.84
CA ALA A 845 -2.35 -14.06 -27.84
C ALA A 845 -2.40 -13.05 -29.01
N PHE A 846 -3.05 -13.41 -30.13
CA PHE A 846 -3.24 -12.49 -31.27
C PHE A 846 -4.22 -11.34 -30.97
N SER A 847 -5.14 -11.51 -30.03
CA SER A 847 -6.14 -10.49 -29.68
C SER A 847 -5.66 -9.48 -28.64
N THR A 848 -4.72 -9.86 -27.77
CA THR A 848 -4.22 -9.00 -26.69
C THR A 848 -2.69 -9.06 -26.61
N PRO A 849 -1.98 -8.19 -27.34
CA PRO A 849 -0.52 -8.09 -27.29
C PRO A 849 -0.03 -7.79 -25.86
N LEU A 850 1.07 -8.42 -25.46
CA LEU A 850 1.67 -8.30 -24.13
C LEU A 850 2.47 -6.99 -23.97
N THR A 851 1.78 -5.85 -24.02
CA THR A 851 2.34 -4.51 -23.80
C THR A 851 2.01 -4.00 -22.41
N THR A 852 2.80 -3.06 -21.89
CA THR A 852 2.55 -2.44 -20.58
C THR A 852 1.16 -1.79 -20.51
N VAL A 853 0.74 -1.11 -21.58
CA VAL A 853 -0.55 -0.40 -21.67
C VAL A 853 -1.73 -1.38 -21.67
N ASN A 854 -1.62 -2.49 -22.40
CA ASN A 854 -2.70 -3.48 -22.45
C ASN A 854 -2.86 -4.21 -21.11
N VAL A 855 -1.75 -4.55 -20.47
CA VAL A 855 -1.76 -5.18 -19.14
C VAL A 855 -2.32 -4.22 -18.09
N GLU A 856 -1.95 -2.94 -18.16
CA GLU A 856 -2.48 -1.91 -17.28
C GLU A 856 -4.01 -1.75 -17.44
N LYS A 857 -4.50 -1.62 -18.67
CA LYS A 857 -5.95 -1.57 -18.95
C LYS A 857 -6.68 -2.82 -18.47
N HIS A 858 -6.07 -3.99 -18.62
CA HIS A 858 -6.65 -5.25 -18.16
C HIS A 858 -6.71 -5.35 -16.62
N LEU A 859 -5.71 -4.78 -15.92
CA LEU A 859 -5.73 -4.67 -14.46
C LEU A 859 -6.82 -3.68 -13.98
N GLU A 860 -6.99 -2.56 -14.69
CA GLU A 860 -8.08 -1.60 -14.43
C GLU A 860 -9.47 -2.24 -14.64
N ASP A 861 -9.65 -3.04 -15.70
CA ASP A 861 -10.89 -3.78 -15.98
C ASP A 861 -11.27 -4.77 -14.85
N VAL A 862 -10.29 -5.21 -14.04
CA VAL A 862 -10.49 -6.06 -12.86
C VAL A 862 -10.53 -5.24 -11.55
N GLY A 863 -10.38 -3.92 -11.63
CA GLY A 863 -10.55 -3.01 -10.50
C GLY A 863 -9.31 -2.82 -9.65
N LEU A 864 -8.14 -3.03 -10.24
CA LEU A 864 -6.87 -2.59 -9.67
C LEU A 864 -6.47 -1.27 -10.30
N ASP A 865 -6.38 -0.22 -9.48
CA ASP A 865 -5.95 1.10 -9.94
C ASP A 865 -4.54 1.02 -10.55
N LYS A 866 -4.31 1.80 -11.58
CA LYS A 866 -3.06 1.93 -12.30
C LYS A 866 -1.85 2.19 -11.39
N GLU A 867 -2.01 2.97 -10.31
CA GLU A 867 -0.92 3.19 -9.34
C GLU A 867 -0.47 1.88 -8.68
N PHE A 868 -1.43 1.01 -8.32
CA PHE A 868 -1.16 -0.28 -7.72
C PHE A 868 -0.78 -1.35 -8.75
N GLY A 869 -1.29 -1.23 -9.97
CA GLY A 869 -1.05 -2.19 -11.06
C GLY A 869 0.33 -2.06 -11.71
N THR A 870 0.81 -0.84 -11.94
CA THR A 870 2.03 -0.60 -12.72
C THR A 870 3.23 -0.17 -11.86
N HIS A 871 2.99 0.61 -10.79
CA HIS A 871 4.07 1.30 -10.07
C HIS A 871 4.35 0.74 -8.67
N THR A 872 3.39 0.04 -8.08
CA THR A 872 3.52 -0.56 -6.76
C THR A 872 3.99 -2.01 -6.84
N ARG A 873 4.94 -2.40 -5.99
CA ARG A 873 5.43 -3.79 -5.87
C ARG A 873 4.37 -4.67 -5.20
N MET A 874 4.29 -5.95 -5.57
CA MET A 874 3.33 -6.90 -5.00
C MET A 874 3.52 -7.15 -3.49
N SER A 875 4.70 -6.85 -2.93
CA SER A 875 4.96 -6.86 -1.48
C SER A 875 4.09 -5.88 -0.69
N ALA A 876 3.77 -4.73 -1.27
CA ALA A 876 3.00 -3.66 -0.62
C ALA A 876 1.48 -3.77 -0.83
N LEU A 877 1.01 -4.73 -1.66
CA LEU A 877 -0.41 -4.90 -1.97
C LEU A 877 -1.16 -5.64 -0.85
N SER A 878 -2.43 -5.26 -0.66
CA SER A 878 -3.35 -5.95 0.25
C SER A 878 -3.76 -7.34 -0.29
N GLY A 879 -4.31 -8.20 0.57
CA GLY A 879 -4.81 -9.52 0.16
C GLY A 879 -5.87 -9.44 -0.95
N GLY A 880 -6.83 -8.51 -0.83
CA GLY A 880 -7.86 -8.31 -1.86
C GLY A 880 -7.29 -7.78 -3.18
N GLN A 881 -6.31 -6.88 -3.13
CA GLN A 881 -5.59 -6.42 -4.33
C GLN A 881 -4.84 -7.58 -5.00
N LYS A 882 -4.16 -8.44 -4.22
CA LYS A 882 -3.49 -9.63 -4.75
C LYS A 882 -4.48 -10.60 -5.42
N VAL A 883 -5.70 -10.78 -4.89
CA VAL A 883 -6.73 -11.59 -5.56
C VAL A 883 -7.17 -10.98 -6.88
N LYS A 884 -7.33 -9.65 -6.97
CA LYS A 884 -7.58 -8.97 -8.25
C LYS A 884 -6.47 -9.23 -9.27
N VAL A 885 -5.20 -9.25 -8.84
CA VAL A 885 -4.06 -9.62 -9.71
C VAL A 885 -4.18 -11.05 -10.21
N VAL A 886 -4.55 -12.02 -9.35
CA VAL A 886 -4.74 -13.42 -9.79
C VAL A 886 -5.90 -13.56 -10.77
N ILE A 887 -7.02 -12.89 -10.49
CA ILE A 887 -8.17 -12.88 -11.41
C ILE A 887 -7.76 -12.27 -12.76
N ALA A 888 -7.05 -11.13 -12.75
CA ALA A 888 -6.54 -10.51 -13.97
C ALA A 888 -5.60 -11.45 -14.73
N ALA A 889 -4.62 -12.06 -14.06
CA ALA A 889 -3.70 -13.01 -14.67
C ALA A 889 -4.44 -14.24 -15.26
N ALA A 890 -5.43 -14.79 -14.55
CA ALA A 890 -6.22 -15.93 -15.00
C ALA A 890 -7.11 -15.58 -16.21
N MET A 891 -7.61 -14.36 -16.27
CA MET A 891 -8.48 -13.89 -17.36
C MET A 891 -7.71 -13.41 -18.60
N TRP A 892 -6.39 -13.17 -18.50
CA TRP A 892 -5.56 -12.66 -19.60
C TRP A 892 -5.69 -13.50 -20.89
N ASN A 893 -5.70 -14.82 -20.76
CA ASN A 893 -5.79 -15.75 -21.90
C ASN A 893 -7.21 -15.94 -22.45
N MET A 894 -8.17 -15.06 -22.12
CA MET A 894 -9.56 -15.13 -22.60
C MET A 894 -10.15 -16.54 -22.46
N PRO A 895 -10.23 -17.07 -21.23
CA PRO A 895 -10.65 -18.45 -20.97
C PRO A 895 -12.06 -18.71 -21.51
N HIS A 896 -12.41 -19.98 -21.73
CA HIS A 896 -13.77 -20.41 -22.09
C HIS A 896 -14.55 -20.89 -20.89
N ILE A 897 -13.85 -21.48 -19.92
CA ILE A 897 -14.38 -21.89 -18.62
C ILE A 897 -13.57 -21.18 -17.54
N VAL A 898 -14.25 -20.55 -16.60
CA VAL A 898 -13.65 -19.93 -15.41
C VAL A 898 -14.12 -20.70 -14.19
N ILE A 899 -13.16 -21.13 -13.36
CA ILE A 899 -13.43 -21.80 -12.09
C ILE A 899 -12.94 -20.91 -10.96
N LEU A 900 -13.84 -20.51 -10.08
CA LEU A 900 -13.56 -19.63 -8.94
C LEU A 900 -13.74 -20.42 -7.64
N ASP A 901 -12.65 -20.72 -6.94
CA ASP A 901 -12.70 -21.39 -5.64
C ASP A 901 -12.76 -20.35 -4.52
N GLU A 902 -13.97 -20.17 -3.97
CA GLU A 902 -14.30 -19.24 -2.89
C GLU A 902 -13.88 -17.77 -3.14
N PRO A 903 -14.34 -17.15 -4.25
CA PRO A 903 -13.98 -15.76 -4.59
C PRO A 903 -14.49 -14.74 -3.54
N THR A 904 -15.46 -15.13 -2.72
CA THR A 904 -16.07 -14.30 -1.67
C THR A 904 -15.18 -14.03 -0.46
N ASN A 905 -14.12 -14.80 -0.26
CA ASN A 905 -13.34 -14.72 0.99
C ASN A 905 -12.34 -13.57 1.05
N TYR A 906 -11.92 -13.05 -0.10
CA TYR A 906 -10.85 -12.05 -0.18
C TYR A 906 -11.25 -10.82 -0.99
N LEU A 907 -12.43 -10.86 -1.62
CA LEU A 907 -12.99 -9.71 -2.32
C LEU A 907 -14.00 -9.03 -1.42
N ASP A 908 -13.89 -7.71 -1.33
CA ASP A 908 -14.88 -6.88 -0.68
C ASP A 908 -16.23 -6.94 -1.42
N ARG A 909 -17.31 -6.49 -0.75
CA ARG A 909 -18.67 -6.57 -1.30
C ARG A 909 -18.85 -5.78 -2.61
N ASP A 910 -18.16 -4.66 -2.79
CA ASP A 910 -18.21 -3.87 -4.04
C ASP A 910 -17.56 -4.64 -5.21
N SER A 911 -16.40 -5.24 -4.97
CA SER A 911 -15.68 -6.09 -5.91
C SER A 911 -16.45 -7.37 -6.18
N LEU A 912 -17.19 -7.90 -5.19
CA LEU A 912 -18.13 -9.00 -5.38
C LEU A 912 -19.35 -8.59 -6.21
N GLY A 913 -19.91 -7.41 -6.00
CA GLY A 913 -20.97 -6.85 -6.85
C GLY A 913 -20.50 -6.65 -8.28
N ALA A 914 -19.29 -6.13 -8.46
CA ALA A 914 -18.65 -5.97 -9.76
C ALA A 914 -18.38 -7.34 -10.42
N LEU A 915 -17.86 -8.31 -9.67
CA LEU A 915 -17.62 -9.69 -10.12
C LEU A 915 -18.93 -10.39 -10.49
N ALA A 916 -20.01 -10.21 -9.73
CA ALA A 916 -21.34 -10.72 -10.05
C ALA A 916 -21.82 -10.17 -11.40
N GLY A 917 -21.70 -8.85 -11.61
CA GLY A 917 -22.00 -8.21 -12.90
C GLY A 917 -21.13 -8.74 -14.06
N ALA A 918 -19.84 -8.98 -13.81
CA ALA A 918 -18.93 -9.58 -14.79
C ALA A 918 -19.36 -11.00 -15.16
N ILE A 919 -19.69 -11.84 -14.18
CA ILE A 919 -20.14 -13.24 -14.38
C ILE A 919 -21.47 -13.30 -15.15
N GLN A 920 -22.38 -12.37 -14.90
CA GLN A 920 -23.67 -12.28 -15.62
C GLN A 920 -23.49 -11.94 -17.10
N THR A 921 -22.53 -11.08 -17.43
CA THR A 921 -22.26 -10.61 -18.80
C THR A 921 -21.24 -11.46 -19.57
N TYR A 922 -20.52 -12.33 -18.88
CA TYR A 922 -19.52 -13.21 -19.47
C TYR A 922 -20.14 -14.31 -20.34
N GLU A 923 -19.66 -14.53 -21.56
CA GLU A 923 -20.25 -15.50 -22.49
C GLU A 923 -19.68 -16.94 -22.33
N GLY A 924 -18.66 -17.10 -21.49
CA GLY A 924 -18.06 -18.40 -21.15
C GLY A 924 -18.77 -19.11 -20.00
N GLY A 925 -18.37 -20.35 -19.72
CA GLY A 925 -18.90 -21.14 -18.61
C GLY A 925 -18.25 -20.74 -17.28
N VAL A 926 -19.02 -20.72 -16.19
CA VAL A 926 -18.53 -20.39 -14.86
C VAL A 926 -18.90 -21.49 -13.87
N VAL A 927 -17.91 -21.97 -13.13
CA VAL A 927 -18.08 -22.87 -11.98
C VAL A 927 -17.54 -22.15 -10.76
N MET A 928 -18.35 -22.01 -9.72
CA MET A 928 -17.95 -21.37 -8.47
C MET A 928 -18.09 -22.34 -7.31
N ILE A 929 -17.11 -22.34 -6.42
CA ILE A 929 -17.24 -22.88 -5.08
C ILE A 929 -17.50 -21.67 -4.17
N THR A 930 -18.61 -21.65 -3.46
CA THR A 930 -18.87 -20.61 -2.46
C THR A 930 -19.89 -21.08 -1.44
N HIS A 931 -19.74 -20.59 -0.21
CA HIS A 931 -20.73 -20.74 0.87
C HIS A 931 -21.75 -19.61 0.92
N ASN A 932 -21.58 -18.55 0.12
CA ASN A 932 -22.45 -17.39 0.14
C ASN A 932 -23.74 -17.68 -0.66
N ASN A 933 -24.84 -17.92 0.05
CA ASN A 933 -26.14 -18.21 -0.56
C ASN A 933 -26.68 -17.04 -1.40
N GLU A 934 -26.44 -15.79 -1.00
CA GLU A 934 -26.89 -14.61 -1.75
C GLU A 934 -26.20 -14.58 -3.14
N PHE A 935 -24.89 -14.84 -3.16
CA PHE A 935 -24.08 -14.88 -4.38
C PHE A 935 -24.44 -16.08 -5.28
N CYS A 936 -24.62 -17.27 -4.70
CA CYS A 936 -25.05 -18.48 -5.42
C CYS A 936 -26.41 -18.27 -6.10
N SER A 937 -27.40 -17.83 -5.33
CA SER A 937 -28.79 -17.73 -5.79
C SER A 937 -28.96 -16.69 -6.90
N ALA A 938 -28.14 -15.63 -6.88
CA ALA A 938 -28.18 -14.58 -7.88
C ALA A 938 -27.52 -14.96 -9.21
N LEU A 939 -26.56 -15.91 -9.22
CA LEU A 939 -25.70 -16.16 -10.38
C LEU A 939 -25.82 -17.58 -10.96
N CYS A 940 -26.13 -18.58 -10.14
CA CYS A 940 -26.01 -19.99 -10.51
C CYS A 940 -27.36 -20.73 -10.44
N PRO A 941 -27.99 -21.04 -11.59
CA PRO A 941 -29.18 -21.87 -11.68
C PRO A 941 -28.90 -23.37 -11.56
N GLU A 942 -27.64 -23.80 -11.71
CA GLU A 942 -27.21 -25.19 -11.47
C GLU A 942 -26.41 -25.25 -10.16
N THR A 943 -26.66 -26.27 -9.34
CA THR A 943 -25.99 -26.51 -8.06
C THR A 943 -25.45 -27.93 -8.00
N TRP A 944 -24.16 -28.07 -7.72
CA TRP A 944 -23.51 -29.34 -7.40
C TRP A 944 -23.42 -29.49 -5.90
N LEU A 945 -24.22 -30.41 -5.35
CA LEU A 945 -24.30 -30.64 -3.92
C LEU A 945 -23.33 -31.78 -3.54
N MET A 946 -22.24 -31.42 -2.87
CA MET A 946 -21.27 -32.38 -2.33
C MET A 946 -21.67 -32.77 -0.91
N GLN A 947 -21.99 -34.06 -0.70
CA GLN A 947 -22.40 -34.59 0.60
C GLN A 947 -21.74 -35.94 0.86
N LYS A 948 -21.47 -36.23 2.14
CA LYS A 948 -21.12 -37.58 2.58
C LYS A 948 -22.42 -38.38 2.73
N GLU A 949 -22.47 -39.57 2.16
CA GLU A 949 -23.56 -40.51 2.42
C GLU A 949 -23.29 -41.30 3.72
N ASP A 950 -24.16 -42.25 4.05
CA ASP A 950 -24.09 -43.06 5.29
C ASP A 950 -22.78 -43.84 5.44
N ASP A 951 -22.06 -44.09 4.33
CA ASP A 951 -20.74 -44.72 4.31
C ASP A 951 -19.58 -43.74 4.58
N GLY A 952 -19.86 -42.46 4.83
CA GLY A 952 -18.86 -41.43 5.15
C GLY A 952 -18.09 -40.89 3.93
N ILE A 953 -18.40 -41.37 2.71
CA ILE A 953 -17.70 -41.03 1.47
C ILE A 953 -18.45 -39.91 0.74
N ALA A 954 -17.71 -38.94 0.22
CA ALA A 954 -18.31 -37.82 -0.51
C ALA A 954 -18.70 -38.19 -1.94
N ARG A 955 -19.97 -37.92 -2.28
CA ARG A 955 -20.55 -38.04 -3.63
C ARG A 955 -21.10 -36.69 -4.08
N CYS A 956 -21.14 -36.48 -5.39
CA CYS A 956 -21.65 -35.24 -6.01
C CYS A 956 -23.02 -35.47 -6.61
N ASN A 957 -24.04 -34.76 -6.12
CA ASN A 957 -25.38 -34.76 -6.67
C ASN A 957 -25.67 -33.44 -7.40
N CYS A 958 -25.86 -33.49 -8.72
CA CYS A 958 -26.19 -32.32 -9.52
C CYS A 958 -27.70 -32.02 -9.46
N LYS A 959 -28.08 -30.82 -9.05
CA LYS A 959 -29.45 -30.29 -9.04
C LYS A 959 -29.50 -28.99 -9.87
N GLY A 960 -30.58 -28.72 -10.60
CA GLY A 960 -30.68 -27.47 -11.36
C GLY A 960 -31.99 -27.29 -12.11
N ASP A 961 -32.23 -26.07 -12.60
CA ASP A 961 -33.38 -25.70 -13.42
C ASP A 961 -33.20 -26.24 -14.86
N ALA A 962 -33.87 -27.36 -15.16
CA ALA A 962 -33.81 -28.03 -16.45
C ALA A 962 -34.35 -27.17 -17.61
N GLU A 963 -35.31 -26.27 -17.34
CA GLU A 963 -35.89 -25.39 -18.37
C GLU A 963 -34.93 -24.27 -18.75
N TRP A 964 -34.29 -23.64 -17.75
CA TRP A 964 -33.27 -22.62 -17.98
C TRP A 964 -32.08 -23.17 -18.77
N MET A 965 -31.57 -24.34 -18.37
CA MET A 965 -30.44 -25.00 -19.03
C MET A 965 -30.77 -25.36 -20.48
N THR A 966 -31.98 -25.86 -20.75
CA THR A 966 -32.43 -26.21 -22.10
C THR A 966 -32.57 -24.96 -22.98
N LYS A 967 -33.00 -23.82 -22.41
CA LYS A 967 -33.12 -22.53 -23.13
C LYS A 967 -31.75 -21.95 -23.47
N LYS A 968 -30.83 -21.90 -22.51
CA LYS A 968 -29.46 -21.38 -22.70
C LYS A 968 -28.61 -22.29 -23.58
N ALA A 969 -28.78 -23.61 -23.51
CA ALA A 969 -28.10 -24.55 -24.39
C ALA A 969 -28.49 -24.40 -25.88
N LYS A 970 -29.70 -23.90 -26.17
CA LYS A 970 -30.17 -23.62 -27.54
C LYS A 970 -29.65 -22.29 -28.10
N GLU A 971 -29.07 -21.41 -27.28
CA GLU A 971 -28.44 -20.18 -27.78
C GLU A 971 -27.24 -20.54 -28.67
N GLN A 972 -27.20 -19.96 -29.87
CA GLN A 972 -26.03 -20.04 -30.72
C GLN A 972 -24.89 -19.22 -30.12
N VAL A 973 -23.66 -19.70 -30.30
CA VAL A 973 -22.47 -18.92 -29.96
C VAL A 973 -22.48 -17.67 -30.86
N LYS A 974 -22.69 -16.49 -30.27
CA LYS A 974 -22.53 -15.23 -31.01
C LYS A 974 -21.07 -15.18 -31.48
N GLY A 975 -20.86 -15.06 -32.78
CA GLY A 975 -19.51 -14.83 -33.30
C GLY A 975 -18.95 -13.58 -32.63
N ALA A 976 -17.73 -13.66 -32.09
CA ALA A 976 -17.06 -12.48 -31.59
C ALA A 976 -17.02 -11.42 -32.70
N ILE A 977 -17.19 -10.16 -32.28
CA ILE A 977 -16.95 -8.97 -33.09
C ILE A 977 -15.59 -9.16 -33.77
N LYS A 978 -15.57 -9.12 -35.11
CA LYS A 978 -14.33 -8.99 -35.86
C LYS A 978 -13.61 -7.77 -35.28
N MET A 979 -12.43 -7.96 -34.72
CA MET A 979 -11.60 -6.82 -34.33
C MET A 979 -11.11 -6.17 -35.63
N ASP A 980 -11.77 -5.07 -36.01
CA ASP A 980 -11.36 -4.24 -37.15
C ASP A 980 -10.07 -3.46 -36.85
N GLU A 981 -9.70 -3.39 -35.56
CA GLU A 981 -8.56 -2.66 -35.02
C GLU A 981 -7.67 -3.59 -34.17
N VAL A 982 -6.38 -3.69 -34.52
CA VAL A 982 -5.35 -4.40 -33.74
C VAL A 982 -4.30 -3.40 -33.32
N THR A 983 -3.98 -3.37 -32.03
CA THR A 983 -2.92 -2.51 -31.50
C THR A 983 -1.55 -3.14 -31.77
N ASP A 984 -0.61 -2.40 -32.38
CA ASP A 984 0.75 -2.89 -32.62
C ASP A 984 1.57 -2.99 -31.31
N ALA A 985 2.80 -3.53 -31.40
CA ALA A 985 3.71 -3.68 -30.25
C ALA A 985 4.13 -2.34 -29.60
N LEU A 986 3.88 -1.20 -30.25
CA LEU A 986 4.18 0.15 -29.78
C LEU A 986 2.93 0.89 -29.26
N GLY A 987 1.75 0.26 -29.27
CA GLY A 987 0.51 0.85 -28.74
C GLY A 987 -0.34 1.61 -29.76
N ASN A 988 -0.02 1.54 -31.06
CA ASN A 988 -0.80 2.23 -32.10
C ASN A 988 -1.95 1.36 -32.60
N ILE A 989 -3.13 1.94 -32.82
CA ILE A 989 -4.28 1.27 -33.43
C ILE A 989 -4.02 1.11 -34.93
N VAL A 990 -3.92 -0.13 -35.41
CA VAL A 990 -3.78 -0.46 -36.84
C VAL A 990 -5.09 -1.07 -37.34
N GLU A 991 -5.69 -0.44 -38.35
CA GLU A 991 -6.82 -1.04 -39.08
C GLU A 991 -6.35 -2.27 -39.86
N VAL A 992 -6.98 -3.41 -39.61
CA VAL A 992 -6.67 -4.65 -40.34
C VAL A 992 -7.38 -4.60 -41.70
N LYS A 993 -6.70 -4.09 -42.73
CA LYS A 993 -7.13 -4.31 -44.13
C LYS A 993 -6.93 -5.77 -44.49
N GLU A 994 -8.02 -6.45 -44.88
CA GLU A 994 -8.02 -7.85 -45.28
C GLU A 994 -6.84 -8.20 -46.21
N GLN A 995 -6.04 -9.21 -45.84
CA GLN A 995 -5.43 -10.05 -46.86
C GLN A 995 -6.57 -10.76 -47.59
N LYS A 996 -6.81 -10.38 -48.85
CA LYS A 996 -7.74 -11.06 -49.75
C LYS A 996 -7.56 -12.57 -49.60
N LYS A 997 -8.62 -13.24 -49.10
CA LYS A 997 -8.72 -14.69 -49.14
C LYS A 997 -8.39 -15.16 -50.56
N SER A 998 -7.42 -16.05 -50.67
CA SER A 998 -7.17 -16.79 -51.90
C SER A 998 -8.46 -17.48 -52.36
N ARG A 999 -9.00 -17.01 -53.49
CA ARG A 999 -9.96 -17.67 -54.41
C ARG A 999 -11.08 -18.48 -53.75
N ASP A 1000 -12.23 -17.82 -53.54
CA ASP A 1000 -13.51 -18.50 -53.49
C ASP A 1000 -13.74 -19.34 -54.76
N LYS A 1001 -14.15 -20.59 -54.58
CA LYS A 1001 -14.59 -21.47 -55.67
C LYS A 1001 -15.83 -20.86 -56.33
N MET A 1002 -15.67 -20.33 -57.54
CA MET A 1002 -16.79 -19.87 -58.40
C MET A 1002 -17.91 -20.93 -58.47
N SER A 1003 -19.15 -20.46 -58.36
CA SER A 1003 -20.34 -21.28 -58.54
C SER A 1003 -20.36 -21.91 -59.95
N ASN A 1004 -20.87 -23.15 -60.08
CA ASN A 1004 -21.00 -23.84 -61.38
C ASN A 1004 -21.78 -23.03 -62.44
N LYS A 1005 -22.64 -22.10 -62.00
CA LYS A 1005 -23.40 -21.20 -62.87
C LYS A 1005 -22.54 -20.05 -63.41
N GLU A 1006 -21.55 -19.61 -62.65
CA GLU A 1006 -20.59 -18.55 -63.01
C GLU A 1006 -19.49 -19.09 -63.93
N LYS A 1007 -18.99 -20.31 -63.65
CA LYS A 1007 -18.07 -21.02 -64.55
C LYS A 1007 -18.64 -21.18 -65.96
N LYS A 1008 -19.90 -21.62 -66.09
CA LYS A 1008 -20.57 -21.75 -67.41
C LYS A 1008 -20.77 -20.41 -68.12
N LYS A 1009 -20.92 -19.31 -67.38
CA LYS A 1009 -21.10 -17.97 -67.93
C LYS A 1009 -19.77 -17.40 -68.43
N ALA A 1010 -18.70 -17.61 -67.67
CA ALA A 1010 -17.32 -17.26 -68.04
C ALA A 1010 -16.86 -18.04 -69.28
N ASP A 1011 -17.16 -19.35 -69.35
CA ASP A 1011 -16.79 -20.20 -70.49
C ASP A 1011 -17.52 -19.80 -71.79
N LYS A 1012 -18.79 -19.37 -71.66
CA LYS A 1012 -19.57 -18.85 -72.79
C LYS A 1012 -19.04 -17.49 -73.27
N LEU A 1013 -18.56 -16.66 -72.34
CA LEU A 1013 -17.93 -15.37 -72.66
C LEU A 1013 -16.56 -15.56 -73.34
N ARG A 1014 -15.76 -16.52 -72.86
CA ARG A 1014 -14.45 -16.89 -73.42
C ARG A 1014 -14.59 -17.42 -74.84
N LYS A 1015 -15.55 -18.32 -75.11
CA LYS A 1015 -15.85 -18.78 -76.48
C LYS A 1015 -16.34 -17.67 -77.40
N ALA A 1016 -17.07 -16.68 -76.87
CA ALA A 1016 -17.54 -15.53 -77.64
C ALA A 1016 -16.44 -14.48 -77.91
N LYS A 1017 -15.37 -14.44 -77.11
CA LYS A 1017 -14.16 -13.63 -77.37
C LYS A 1017 -13.24 -14.28 -78.41
N LEU A 1018 -13.03 -15.60 -78.29
CA LEU A 1018 -12.31 -16.40 -79.29
C LEU A 1018 -12.97 -16.33 -80.68
N ALA A 1019 -14.31 -16.35 -80.74
CA ALA A 1019 -15.05 -16.19 -82.00
C ALA A 1019 -14.97 -14.77 -82.59
N ARG A 1020 -14.53 -13.77 -81.81
CA ARG A 1020 -14.30 -12.39 -82.23
C ARG A 1020 -12.82 -12.07 -82.51
N GLY A 1021 -11.92 -13.04 -82.38
CA GLY A 1021 -10.51 -12.90 -82.72
C GLY A 1021 -9.68 -12.09 -81.71
N GLU A 1022 -10.14 -11.93 -80.47
CA GLU A 1022 -9.40 -11.23 -79.41
C GLU A 1022 -8.46 -12.21 -78.66
N GLU A 1023 -7.22 -11.79 -78.36
CA GLU A 1023 -6.25 -12.57 -77.58
C GLU A 1023 -6.62 -12.61 -76.09
N LEU A 1024 -6.42 -13.77 -75.45
CA LEU A 1024 -6.66 -14.00 -74.02
C LEU A 1024 -5.35 -13.79 -73.26
N SER A 1025 -5.40 -13.11 -72.11
CA SER A 1025 -4.21 -12.89 -71.26
C SER A 1025 -3.86 -14.11 -70.42
N ASP A 1026 -2.59 -14.20 -69.97
CA ASP A 1026 -2.00 -15.35 -69.28
C ASP A 1026 -2.74 -15.81 -67.99
N ASP A 1027 -3.55 -14.94 -67.38
CA ASP A 1027 -4.36 -15.27 -66.19
C ASP A 1027 -5.64 -16.08 -66.52
N GLU A 1028 -6.03 -16.18 -67.79
CA GLU A 1028 -7.23 -16.93 -68.24
C GLU A 1028 -6.90 -18.38 -68.68
N GLY A 1029 -5.64 -18.82 -68.49
CA GLY A 1029 -5.07 -20.05 -69.05
C GLY A 1029 -5.01 -21.31 -68.15
N TRP A 1030 -5.41 -21.26 -66.88
CA TRP A 1030 -5.29 -22.44 -66.00
C TRP A 1030 -6.66 -23.08 -65.69
N SER A 1031 -6.95 -24.17 -66.39
CA SER A 1031 -7.97 -25.15 -66.00
C SER A 1031 -7.32 -26.53 -65.88
N ASP A 1032 -6.98 -26.92 -64.65
CA ASP A 1032 -7.06 -28.30 -64.15
C ASP A 1032 -7.23 -28.27 -62.63
#